data_AF-A0A916XCK2-F1
#
_entry.id   AF-A0A916XCK2-F1
#
_cell.length_a   1.000
_cell.length_b   1.000
_cell.length_c   1.000
_cell.angle_alpha   90.00
_cell.angle_beta   90.00
_cell.angle_gamma   90.00
#
_symmetry.space_group_name_H-M   'P 1'
#
loop_
_entity.id
_entity.type
_entity.pdbx_description
1 polymer ?
#
loop_
_entity_poly.entity_id
_entity_poly.type
_entity_poly.pdbx_seq_one_letter_code
_entity_poly.pdbx_strand_id
1 'polypeptide(L)'
;MRLSGETTRMAAAILAVSLATSALALEPSPRPNATHQDIVRSTISESVAVGRPAAGFELERLLAPGAAGTIRAIQHAPMSLRPLTRSAQAAPLTGRGDQLSSIIDAIDPSTGVAPPVPLASRPEELKALTRPAPLGPPDPANTTAPGLPAQRESAPRAAAYQPPAAQPAAPTPALGAEALDAMLAQRLEAPDLLSQSRLGKEQREAVKQYYLARSGKPLWIEGGGWSVAARAVIGQLERAYEDGLEPTDYVVPSIAILPPAQPEAALAEADIKLSVAAVLYARDAAGGRLDLRKVSALITPTLALPEPAQVLDALTSAGDAGRVLAGYNPPLAGYQALKRKLADMQATRSPQQPQVRVPPGKTLRVGMRDPRVPLVRVRFALSPADDQLYDEQVAAAVAKFQQENGLHANGVLNRQTLLAMAGGDIPSAGNTSDIIVNMERWRWLPRDLGADYIFVSIPEYMVRVVKSGTIAYEARVIVGKPESPTPVFSHTMQYAIVNPSWFVPPSILKKEFLPGLARDPHYAAKRGYEVVRRGGNLYVRQPPGERNALGHIKFMFPNDHAVYLHDTPQRALFGSGSRAFSHGCVRVDKPMRFAELVLGGAWTEAKIKSMVGRGERTINLQQPLPIHLTYFTTAVDDSGKLLARDDIYGYDRRMKAALGLTRR
;
A
#
# COMPACT_ATOMS: atom_id res chain seq x y z
N MET A 1 46.22 55.59 -12.48
CA MET A 1 46.14 56.21 -13.83
C MET A 1 44.67 56.36 -14.24
N ARG A 2 44.40 57.07 -15.33
CA ARG A 2 43.07 57.34 -15.94
C ARG A 2 42.30 56.03 -16.29
N LEU A 3 40.97 55.97 -16.40
CA LEU A 3 39.90 56.99 -16.26
C LEU A 3 38.52 56.33 -15.95
N SER A 4 37.68 57.06 -15.19
CA SER A 4 36.19 57.16 -15.19
C SER A 4 35.25 55.97 -15.52
N GLY A 5 34.08 55.85 -14.85
CA GLY A 5 33.53 56.80 -13.88
C GLY A 5 32.15 56.48 -13.27
N GLU A 6 31.60 57.50 -12.62
CA GLU A 6 30.43 57.51 -11.73
C GLU A 6 29.09 57.21 -12.45
N THR A 7 28.04 56.67 -11.82
CA THR A 7 27.12 57.40 -10.91
C THR A 7 26.01 56.46 -10.33
N THR A 8 25.10 56.83 -9.42
CA THR A 8 25.16 57.56 -8.10
C THR A 8 23.73 57.72 -7.53
N ARG A 9 23.51 57.46 -6.20
CA ARG A 9 22.25 57.63 -5.39
C ARG A 9 21.09 56.64 -5.70
N MET A 10 20.04 56.40 -4.89
CA MET A 10 19.67 56.50 -3.43
C MET A 10 18.30 55.77 -3.24
N ALA A 11 17.71 55.49 -2.06
CA ALA A 11 18.19 55.07 -0.73
C ALA A 11 16.98 54.77 0.22
N ALA A 12 17.27 54.28 1.44
CA ALA A 12 16.68 54.55 2.78
C ALA A 12 15.31 55.28 2.96
N ALA A 13 14.52 55.09 4.04
CA ALA A 13 14.56 54.11 5.17
C ALA A 13 13.32 54.26 6.12
N ILE A 14 13.09 53.22 6.96
CA ILE A 14 12.56 53.22 8.35
C ILE A 14 11.42 54.18 8.74
N LEU A 15 10.27 53.61 9.15
CA LEU A 15 9.47 54.11 10.29
C LEU A 15 8.68 52.95 10.95
N ALA A 16 8.01 53.18 12.08
CA ALA A 16 7.36 52.15 12.92
C ALA A 16 6.27 52.76 13.87
N VAL A 17 5.90 52.01 14.92
CA VAL A 17 5.18 52.41 16.17
C VAL A 17 3.65 52.22 16.24
N SER A 18 3.25 51.21 17.04
CA SER A 18 2.10 51.10 17.98
C SER A 18 0.61 51.06 17.59
N LEU A 19 -0.08 50.04 18.17
CA LEU A 19 -1.35 50.06 18.96
C LEU A 19 -2.67 50.61 18.33
N ALA A 20 -3.88 50.14 18.67
CA ALA A 20 -4.39 48.94 19.37
C ALA A 20 -5.94 48.85 19.26
N THR A 21 -6.54 47.72 19.70
CA THR A 21 -7.99 47.52 20.01
C THR A 21 -9.00 47.68 18.85
N SER A 22 -10.23 47.13 18.85
CA SER A 22 -11.03 46.40 19.87
C SER A 22 -11.71 45.14 19.28
N ALA A 23 -12.33 44.32 20.14
CA ALA A 23 -13.17 43.16 19.76
C ALA A 23 -14.66 43.42 19.99
N LEU A 24 -15.53 42.59 19.38
CA LEU A 24 -16.79 42.13 19.99
C LEU A 24 -17.25 40.81 19.33
N ALA A 25 -18.13 40.07 19.99
CA ALA A 25 -18.67 38.78 19.54
C ALA A 25 -20.21 38.77 19.71
N LEU A 26 -20.91 37.82 19.07
CA LEU A 26 -22.17 37.23 19.56
C LEU A 26 -22.64 36.03 18.69
N GLU A 27 -23.06 34.97 19.37
CA GLU A 27 -23.90 33.86 18.90
C GLU A 27 -25.31 34.02 19.57
N PRO A 28 -26.37 33.17 19.41
CA PRO A 28 -26.40 31.79 18.89
C PRO A 28 -27.60 31.42 17.96
N SER A 29 -27.73 30.09 17.72
CA SER A 29 -28.82 29.25 17.15
C SER A 29 -30.29 29.56 17.56
N PRO A 30 -31.34 29.00 16.90
CA PRO A 30 -31.62 27.53 16.88
C PRO A 30 -32.28 26.91 15.60
N ARG A 31 -32.51 25.58 15.64
CA ARG A 31 -33.28 24.74 14.68
C ARG A 31 -34.78 24.63 15.07
N PRO A 32 -35.69 23.94 14.30
CA PRO A 32 -35.87 22.48 14.50
C PRO A 32 -36.40 21.59 13.31
N ASN A 33 -35.96 20.32 13.30
CA ASN A 33 -36.66 19.02 13.07
C ASN A 33 -37.58 18.66 11.84
N ALA A 34 -37.75 17.33 11.70
CA ALA A 34 -38.78 16.51 10.98
C ALA A 34 -38.50 16.06 9.52
N THR A 35 -38.97 14.89 9.02
CA THR A 35 -38.81 13.45 9.43
C THR A 35 -39.40 12.49 8.36
N HIS A 36 -38.84 11.27 8.24
CA HIS A 36 -39.48 9.98 7.83
C HIS A 36 -39.94 9.65 6.37
N GLN A 37 -39.36 8.55 5.87
CA GLN A 37 -39.97 7.34 5.25
C GLN A 37 -40.58 7.29 3.82
N ASP A 38 -40.74 6.03 3.38
CA ASP A 38 -41.02 5.51 2.04
C ASP A 38 -42.51 5.52 1.64
N ILE A 39 -42.82 5.42 0.32
CA ILE A 39 -43.62 4.31 -0.29
C ILE A 39 -43.87 4.47 -1.81
N VAL A 40 -43.67 3.34 -2.48
CA VAL A 40 -44.05 2.80 -3.80
C VAL A 40 -45.34 3.33 -4.51
N ARG A 41 -45.27 3.39 -5.87
CA ARG A 41 -46.34 3.27 -6.94
C ARG A 41 -47.21 4.47 -7.43
N SER A 42 -46.87 4.93 -8.64
CA SER A 42 -47.67 4.89 -9.90
C SER A 42 -48.93 5.75 -10.17
N THR A 43 -48.94 6.33 -11.39
CA THR A 43 -50.10 6.49 -12.34
C THR A 43 -50.75 7.89 -12.54
N ILE A 44 -50.30 8.57 -13.60
CA ILE A 44 -51.05 9.32 -14.65
C ILE A 44 -52.29 10.17 -14.27
N SER A 45 -52.16 11.49 -14.44
CA SER A 45 -53.02 12.41 -15.24
C SER A 45 -52.31 13.79 -15.30
N GLU A 46 -52.55 14.73 -16.22
CA GLU A 46 -53.54 14.89 -17.32
C GLU A 46 -52.82 14.92 -18.72
N SER A 47 -53.23 15.52 -19.87
CA SER A 47 -54.35 16.42 -20.27
C SER A 47 -54.83 16.31 -21.73
N VAL A 48 -56.05 16.82 -21.92
CA VAL A 48 -56.73 17.43 -23.09
C VAL A 48 -55.75 18.15 -24.08
N ALA A 49 -55.87 18.12 -25.43
CA ALA A 49 -57.06 18.43 -26.26
C ALA A 49 -57.03 17.93 -27.74
N VAL A 50 -58.24 17.62 -28.27
CA VAL A 50 -58.85 17.96 -29.59
C VAL A 50 -58.03 17.91 -30.93
N GLY A 51 -58.56 17.22 -31.96
CA GLY A 51 -58.35 17.58 -33.39
C GLY A 51 -58.31 16.44 -34.45
N ARG A 52 -59.24 16.42 -35.43
CA ARG A 52 -59.30 15.55 -36.65
C ARG A 52 -60.06 16.32 -37.77
N PRO A 53 -60.26 15.82 -39.02
CA PRO A 53 -59.33 15.25 -40.03
C PRO A 53 -59.61 15.75 -41.49
N ALA A 54 -58.82 15.33 -42.51
CA ALA A 54 -59.18 15.10 -43.95
C ALA A 54 -57.89 14.88 -44.79
N ALA A 55 -57.67 13.76 -45.53
CA ALA A 55 -58.15 13.36 -46.88
C ALA A 55 -57.41 14.03 -48.08
N GLY A 56 -57.01 13.37 -49.19
CA GLY A 56 -57.09 11.94 -49.60
C GLY A 56 -56.43 11.68 -50.98
N PHE A 57 -56.74 10.53 -51.64
CA PHE A 57 -56.38 10.10 -53.04
C PHE A 57 -54.90 9.69 -53.32
N GLU A 58 -54.55 8.69 -54.15
CA GLU A 58 -55.31 7.52 -54.71
C GLU A 58 -54.39 6.30 -55.07
N LEU A 59 -54.86 5.36 -55.92
CA LEU A 59 -54.31 4.03 -56.29
C LEU A 59 -53.30 4.09 -57.49
N GLU A 60 -52.70 3.05 -58.10
CA GLU A 60 -53.01 1.60 -58.24
C GLU A 60 -51.77 0.73 -58.63
N ARG A 61 -51.71 -0.56 -58.19
CA ARG A 61 -51.22 -1.85 -58.82
C ARG A 61 -49.97 -1.90 -59.77
N LEU A 62 -49.36 -3.05 -60.19
CA LEU A 62 -49.71 -4.49 -60.25
C LEU A 62 -48.43 -5.43 -60.32
N LEU A 63 -48.57 -6.72 -59.95
CA LEU A 63 -47.77 -7.93 -60.31
C LEU A 63 -46.30 -8.21 -59.83
N ALA A 64 -46.01 -9.53 -59.75
CA ALA A 64 -44.75 -10.30 -59.59
C ALA A 64 -44.91 -11.60 -60.45
N PRO A 65 -44.22 -12.79 -60.29
CA PRO A 65 -43.06 -13.22 -59.48
C PRO A 65 -42.05 -14.21 -60.20
N GLY A 66 -41.02 -14.71 -59.47
CA GLY A 66 -40.28 -15.97 -59.74
C GLY A 66 -39.08 -15.93 -60.73
N ALA A 67 -38.27 -17.00 -60.95
CA ALA A 67 -37.95 -18.21 -60.16
C ALA A 67 -36.76 -19.03 -60.76
N ALA A 68 -35.96 -19.71 -59.92
CA ALA A 68 -35.06 -20.87 -60.21
C ALA A 68 -33.85 -20.77 -61.21
N GLY A 69 -32.96 -21.78 -61.20
CA GLY A 69 -31.78 -21.98 -62.09
C GLY A 69 -30.47 -21.33 -61.58
N THR A 70 -29.39 -21.98 -61.09
CA THR A 70 -28.81 -23.35 -61.06
C THR A 70 -27.77 -23.69 -62.18
N ILE A 71 -26.64 -24.30 -61.76
CA ILE A 71 -25.63 -25.10 -62.54
C ILE A 71 -24.36 -24.40 -63.12
N ARG A 72 -23.18 -24.90 -62.66
CA ARG A 72 -21.77 -24.89 -63.19
C ARG A 72 -21.10 -23.52 -63.51
N ALA A 73 -19.80 -23.28 -63.27
CA ALA A 73 -18.56 -24.08 -63.16
C ALA A 73 -17.90 -24.46 -64.51
N ILE A 74 -16.63 -24.93 -64.44
CA ILE A 74 -15.56 -24.90 -65.48
C ILE A 74 -14.83 -23.54 -65.46
N GLN A 75 -13.50 -23.39 -65.49
CA GLN A 75 -12.27 -24.13 -65.10
C GLN A 75 -11.12 -23.51 -65.95
N HIS A 76 -9.87 -23.80 -65.56
CA HIS A 76 -8.63 -23.55 -66.32
C HIS A 76 -8.08 -22.10 -66.42
N ALA A 77 -6.93 -21.94 -65.78
CA ALA A 77 -5.85 -20.98 -66.07
C ALA A 77 -4.96 -21.55 -67.24
N PRO A 78 -3.72 -21.10 -67.56
CA PRO A 78 -2.84 -20.12 -66.88
C PRO A 78 -2.02 -19.19 -67.80
N MET A 79 -1.09 -18.42 -67.19
CA MET A 79 0.04 -17.70 -67.83
C MET A 79 -0.36 -16.51 -68.74
N SER A 80 0.52 -15.55 -69.09
CA SER A 80 1.96 -15.41 -68.81
C SER A 80 2.37 -13.95 -68.49
N LEU A 81 3.66 -13.75 -68.18
CA LEU A 81 4.23 -12.44 -67.83
C LEU A 81 4.58 -11.58 -69.06
N ARG A 82 4.43 -10.25 -68.95
CA ARG A 82 5.57 -9.29 -68.97
C ARG A 82 5.13 -7.84 -68.67
N PRO A 83 6.06 -6.94 -68.28
CA PRO A 83 5.71 -5.62 -67.74
C PRO A 83 5.67 -4.51 -68.80
N LEU A 84 4.97 -3.42 -68.49
CA LEU A 84 5.16 -2.12 -69.15
C LEU A 84 5.38 -1.03 -68.11
N THR A 85 6.59 -0.51 -68.06
CA THR A 85 6.92 0.75 -67.39
C THR A 85 6.53 1.92 -68.27
N ARG A 86 5.72 2.86 -67.77
CA ARG A 86 5.79 4.25 -68.24
C ARG A 86 5.46 5.23 -67.13
N SER A 87 6.29 6.25 -67.00
CA SER A 87 6.06 7.39 -66.11
C SER A 87 5.08 8.37 -66.75
N ALA A 88 4.24 9.00 -65.94
CA ALA A 88 3.40 10.14 -66.32
C ALA A 88 3.41 11.15 -65.15
N GLN A 89 3.49 12.44 -65.47
CA GLN A 89 3.78 13.50 -64.52
C GLN A 89 2.58 13.87 -63.64
N ALA A 90 2.86 14.49 -62.49
CA ALA A 90 1.84 15.09 -61.63
C ALA A 90 1.37 16.47 -62.14
N ALA A 91 0.14 16.82 -61.81
CA ALA A 91 -0.36 18.20 -61.77
C ALA A 91 -0.98 18.45 -60.38
N PRO A 92 -0.90 19.68 -59.82
CA PRO A 92 -1.16 19.92 -58.40
C PRO A 92 -2.63 20.24 -58.09
N LEU A 93 -3.04 19.97 -56.85
CA LEU A 93 -4.20 20.61 -56.22
C LEU A 93 -3.75 21.40 -54.98
N THR A 94 -3.45 22.67 -55.20
CA THR A 94 -3.32 23.67 -54.13
C THR A 94 -4.71 24.03 -53.61
N GLY A 95 -5.05 23.68 -52.37
CA GLY A 95 -6.40 23.91 -51.86
C GLY A 95 -6.57 23.79 -50.35
N ARG A 96 -6.35 24.90 -49.63
CA ARG A 96 -6.80 25.21 -48.26
C ARG A 96 -6.27 24.33 -47.12
N GLY A 97 -5.58 24.97 -46.18
CA GLY A 97 -5.57 24.54 -44.78
C GLY A 97 -6.90 24.83 -44.08
N ASP A 98 -6.90 24.86 -42.75
CA ASP A 98 -8.06 25.04 -41.88
C ASP A 98 -9.11 23.91 -41.93
N GLN A 99 -8.70 22.71 -41.50
CA GLN A 99 -9.57 21.81 -40.71
C GLN A 99 -8.76 20.77 -39.91
N LEU A 100 -8.08 21.22 -38.84
CA LEU A 100 -7.41 20.36 -37.85
C LEU A 100 -7.71 20.75 -36.38
N SER A 101 -8.63 21.68 -36.16
CA SER A 101 -8.94 22.30 -34.86
C SER A 101 -10.20 21.74 -34.16
N SER A 102 -10.93 20.80 -34.79
CA SER A 102 -12.24 20.32 -34.33
C SER A 102 -12.30 18.84 -33.91
N ILE A 103 -11.14 18.20 -33.66
CA ILE A 103 -11.06 16.81 -33.17
C ILE A 103 -10.35 16.79 -31.80
N ILE A 104 -11.00 17.38 -30.78
CA ILE A 104 -10.46 17.46 -29.41
C ILE A 104 -11.43 16.86 -28.39
N ASP A 105 -12.74 17.08 -28.52
CA ASP A 105 -13.74 16.70 -27.49
C ASP A 105 -14.52 15.43 -27.84
N ALA A 106 -13.85 14.26 -27.76
CA ALA A 106 -14.48 12.93 -27.59
C ALA A 106 -13.43 11.83 -27.31
N ILE A 107 -12.84 11.79 -26.11
CA ILE A 107 -12.03 10.63 -25.67
C ILE A 107 -12.46 10.22 -24.25
N ASP A 108 -13.37 9.25 -24.17
CA ASP A 108 -13.65 8.50 -22.95
C ASP A 108 -12.46 7.56 -22.65
N PRO A 109 -11.83 7.62 -21.46
CA PRO A 109 -10.67 6.79 -21.12
C PRO A 109 -11.00 5.32 -20.79
N SER A 110 -12.28 4.92 -20.70
CA SER A 110 -12.69 3.61 -20.17
C SER A 110 -12.66 2.45 -21.19
N THR A 111 -12.78 2.71 -22.49
CA THR A 111 -12.98 1.67 -23.53
C THR A 111 -11.66 1.14 -24.13
N GLY A 112 -10.74 0.70 -23.26
CA GLY A 112 -9.39 0.26 -23.62
C GLY A 112 -9.18 -1.26 -23.84
N VAL A 113 -10.21 -2.09 -23.62
CA VAL A 113 -10.08 -3.57 -23.62
C VAL A 113 -10.71 -4.17 -24.87
N ALA A 114 -9.96 -5.02 -25.59
CA ALA A 114 -10.52 -5.82 -26.68
C ALA A 114 -11.33 -7.00 -26.10
N PRO A 115 -12.54 -7.28 -26.60
CA PRO A 115 -13.38 -8.35 -26.05
C PRO A 115 -12.73 -9.74 -26.25
N PRO A 116 -12.89 -10.67 -25.30
CA PRO A 116 -12.39 -12.03 -25.42
C PRO A 116 -13.13 -12.81 -26.52
N VAL A 117 -12.43 -13.76 -27.14
CA VAL A 117 -13.03 -14.70 -28.10
C VAL A 117 -13.90 -15.71 -27.32
N PRO A 118 -15.14 -16.00 -27.73
CA PRO A 118 -15.99 -16.95 -27.02
C PRO A 118 -15.46 -18.38 -27.17
N LEU A 119 -15.33 -19.08 -26.04
CA LEU A 119 -15.10 -20.52 -25.99
C LEU A 119 -16.41 -21.27 -26.25
N ALA A 120 -16.36 -22.27 -27.15
CA ALA A 120 -17.51 -23.13 -27.43
C ALA A 120 -17.91 -23.95 -26.19
N SER A 121 -19.20 -24.26 -26.07
CA SER A 121 -19.80 -24.85 -24.85
C SER A 121 -20.46 -26.21 -25.09
N ARG A 122 -20.68 -26.96 -24.00
CA ARG A 122 -21.46 -28.20 -23.84
C ARG A 122 -20.72 -29.53 -24.14
N PRO A 123 -21.20 -30.68 -23.60
CA PRO A 123 -22.32 -30.87 -22.63
C PRO A 123 -21.87 -31.46 -21.27
N GLU A 124 -22.82 -31.57 -20.33
CA GLU A 124 -22.70 -32.40 -19.12
C GLU A 124 -23.26 -33.81 -19.36
N GLU A 125 -22.69 -34.80 -18.63
CA GLU A 125 -23.30 -35.97 -17.94
C GLU A 125 -22.14 -36.99 -17.64
N LEU A 126 -22.14 -37.84 -16.60
CA LEU A 126 -23.21 -38.30 -15.71
C LEU A 126 -22.70 -38.61 -14.26
N LYS A 127 -23.54 -38.25 -13.28
CA LYS A 127 -23.72 -38.72 -11.88
C LYS A 127 -22.71 -39.68 -11.17
N ALA A 128 -22.31 -39.22 -9.97
CA ALA A 128 -22.38 -39.89 -8.65
C ALA A 128 -21.42 -41.03 -8.23
N LEU A 129 -20.87 -40.88 -7.01
CA LEU A 129 -20.79 -41.94 -5.99
C LEU A 129 -20.76 -41.32 -4.56
N THR A 130 -21.05 -42.16 -3.55
CA THR A 130 -21.62 -41.84 -2.23
C THR A 130 -20.71 -41.12 -1.20
N ARG A 131 -21.32 -40.34 -0.29
CA ARG A 131 -20.72 -39.91 1.00
C ARG A 131 -20.93 -40.96 2.11
N PRO A 132 -20.01 -41.11 3.08
CA PRO A 132 -20.34 -41.53 4.44
C PRO A 132 -20.60 -40.31 5.37
N ALA A 133 -21.17 -40.59 6.55
CA ALA A 133 -21.48 -39.63 7.62
C ALA A 133 -21.06 -40.24 8.99
N PRO A 134 -21.08 -39.50 10.12
CA PRO A 134 -20.18 -39.77 11.25
C PRO A 134 -20.66 -40.85 12.24
N LEU A 135 -19.71 -41.37 13.02
CA LEU A 135 -19.95 -42.26 14.15
C LEU A 135 -20.17 -41.48 15.46
N GLY A 136 -21.15 -41.92 16.25
CA GLY A 136 -21.35 -41.52 17.65
C GLY A 136 -20.78 -42.54 18.65
N PRO A 137 -20.88 -42.28 19.96
CA PRO A 137 -20.22 -43.06 21.02
C PRO A 137 -21.04 -44.28 21.50
N PRO A 138 -20.37 -45.30 22.10
CA PRO A 138 -21.00 -46.35 22.88
C PRO A 138 -20.81 -46.20 24.41
N ASP A 139 -21.80 -46.67 25.16
CA ASP A 139 -21.83 -46.79 26.64
C ASP A 139 -23.06 -47.69 27.00
N PRO A 140 -23.21 -48.31 28.19
CA PRO A 140 -22.25 -48.79 29.20
C PRO A 140 -22.39 -50.31 29.48
N ALA A 141 -21.60 -50.90 30.40
CA ALA A 141 -21.86 -52.25 30.96
C ALA A 141 -21.33 -52.46 32.40
N ASN A 142 -22.05 -53.25 33.21
CA ASN A 142 -21.75 -53.56 34.62
C ASN A 142 -20.81 -54.77 34.81
N THR A 143 -20.09 -54.82 35.94
CA THR A 143 -19.83 -56.08 36.69
C THR A 143 -19.61 -55.81 38.19
N THR A 144 -19.73 -56.83 39.03
CA THR A 144 -20.08 -56.71 40.47
C THR A 144 -18.92 -57.03 41.45
N ALA A 145 -19.04 -56.60 42.71
CA ALA A 145 -18.12 -56.90 43.83
C ALA A 145 -18.31 -58.33 44.41
N PRO A 146 -17.43 -58.80 45.33
CA PRO A 146 -17.71 -58.61 46.78
C PRO A 146 -16.49 -58.55 47.74
N GLY A 147 -16.71 -58.18 49.02
CA GLY A 147 -15.77 -58.49 50.13
C GLY A 147 -15.72 -57.50 51.31
N LEU A 148 -15.96 -57.99 52.54
CA LEU A 148 -15.86 -57.28 53.84
C LEU A 148 -15.29 -58.26 54.90
N PRO A 149 -14.60 -57.81 55.98
CA PRO A 149 -15.30 -57.38 57.21
C PRO A 149 -14.67 -56.13 57.90
N ALA A 150 -14.73 -56.04 59.24
CA ALA A 150 -14.75 -54.78 60.01
C ALA A 150 -14.20 -54.94 61.45
N GLN A 151 -14.51 -53.95 62.33
CA GLN A 151 -14.17 -53.79 63.77
C GLN A 151 -12.79 -53.10 64.03
N ARG A 152 -12.55 -52.36 65.14
CA ARG A 152 -13.36 -52.06 66.35
C ARG A 152 -12.92 -50.77 67.11
N GLU A 153 -13.83 -50.25 67.95
CA GLU A 153 -13.59 -49.50 69.22
C GLU A 153 -12.91 -48.11 69.24
N SER A 154 -12.82 -47.50 70.44
CA SER A 154 -13.11 -46.06 70.64
C SER A 154 -12.60 -45.43 71.95
N ALA A 155 -12.54 -44.09 71.99
CA ALA A 155 -12.45 -43.21 73.19
C ALA A 155 -11.04 -43.13 73.87
N PRO A 156 -10.71 -42.09 74.70
CA PRO A 156 -11.58 -41.07 75.29
C PRO A 156 -11.23 -39.59 74.95
N ARG A 157 -11.88 -38.69 75.68
CA ARG A 157 -12.09 -37.24 75.40
C ARG A 157 -11.25 -36.36 76.33
N ALA A 158 -10.53 -35.39 75.76
CA ALA A 158 -10.01 -34.20 76.46
C ALA A 158 -10.74 -32.95 75.95
N ALA A 159 -10.72 -31.84 76.70
CA ALA A 159 -11.59 -30.68 76.47
C ALA A 159 -10.82 -29.35 76.28
N ALA A 160 -11.54 -28.37 75.72
CA ALA A 160 -11.25 -26.94 75.69
C ALA A 160 -10.02 -26.46 74.89
N TYR A 161 -10.26 -26.07 73.63
CA TYR A 161 -10.21 -24.64 73.26
C TYR A 161 -11.14 -24.37 72.08
N GLN A 162 -11.95 -23.31 72.13
CA GLN A 162 -12.70 -22.79 70.98
C GLN A 162 -12.19 -21.38 70.68
N PRO A 163 -11.48 -21.18 69.55
CA PRO A 163 -11.32 -19.84 68.98
C PRO A 163 -12.70 -19.26 68.65
N PRO A 164 -12.86 -17.93 68.60
CA PRO A 164 -14.09 -17.32 68.10
C PRO A 164 -14.38 -17.84 66.68
N ALA A 165 -15.65 -18.15 66.40
CA ALA A 165 -16.05 -18.51 65.05
C ALA A 165 -15.76 -17.32 64.12
N ALA A 166 -14.80 -17.49 63.20
CA ALA A 166 -14.64 -16.57 62.10
C ALA A 166 -15.97 -16.53 61.35
N GLN A 167 -16.58 -15.35 61.29
CA GLN A 167 -17.75 -15.12 60.45
C GLN A 167 -17.40 -15.57 59.02
N PRO A 168 -18.31 -16.22 58.27
CA PRO A 168 -18.11 -16.42 56.85
C PRO A 168 -17.77 -15.06 56.24
N ALA A 169 -16.59 -14.94 55.62
CA ALA A 169 -16.16 -13.69 55.03
C ALA A 169 -17.22 -13.30 53.99
N ALA A 170 -17.97 -12.24 54.27
CA ALA A 170 -18.95 -11.72 53.33
C ALA A 170 -18.22 -11.47 52.00
N PRO A 171 -18.79 -11.86 50.85
CA PRO A 171 -18.13 -11.63 49.57
C PRO A 171 -17.84 -10.15 49.46
N THR A 172 -16.57 -9.78 49.33
CA THR A 172 -16.16 -8.40 49.10
C THR A 172 -16.98 -7.88 47.93
N PRO A 173 -17.71 -6.75 48.07
CA PRO A 173 -18.51 -6.24 46.98
C PRO A 173 -17.62 -6.00 45.77
N ALA A 174 -17.80 -6.83 44.74
CA ALA A 174 -17.22 -6.54 43.44
C ALA A 174 -17.78 -5.20 42.98
N LEU A 175 -16.92 -4.33 42.42
CA LEU A 175 -17.37 -3.15 41.68
C LEU A 175 -18.46 -3.61 40.70
N GLY A 176 -19.66 -3.06 40.86
CA GLY A 176 -20.89 -3.79 40.52
C GLY A 176 -20.91 -4.22 39.07
N ALA A 177 -20.88 -5.53 38.79
CA ALA A 177 -20.77 -6.03 37.41
C ALA A 177 -21.90 -5.49 36.52
N GLU A 178 -23.13 -5.45 37.04
CA GLU A 178 -24.30 -4.85 36.38
C GLU A 178 -24.15 -3.34 36.14
N ALA A 179 -23.46 -2.63 37.04
CA ALA A 179 -23.17 -1.21 36.88
C ALA A 179 -22.05 -0.96 35.84
N LEU A 180 -21.06 -1.85 35.74
CA LEU A 180 -20.05 -1.83 34.68
C LEU A 180 -20.67 -2.15 33.31
N ASP A 181 -21.52 -3.17 33.21
CA ASP A 181 -22.26 -3.53 31.98
C ASP A 181 -23.16 -2.37 31.52
N ALA A 182 -23.92 -1.75 32.44
CA ALA A 182 -24.76 -0.58 32.14
C ALA A 182 -23.93 0.65 31.71
N MET A 183 -22.78 0.87 32.34
CA MET A 183 -21.87 1.97 32.02
C MET A 183 -21.15 1.74 30.69
N LEU A 184 -20.79 0.51 30.34
CA LEU A 184 -20.31 0.14 29.01
C LEU A 184 -21.35 0.46 27.94
N ALA A 185 -22.62 0.04 28.13
CA ALA A 185 -23.71 0.40 27.23
C ALA A 185 -23.87 1.93 27.08
N GLN A 186 -23.82 2.70 28.17
CA GLN A 186 -23.87 4.16 28.12
C GLN A 186 -22.68 4.77 27.37
N ARG A 187 -21.46 4.26 27.57
CA ARG A 187 -20.25 4.77 26.91
C ARG A 187 -20.14 4.37 25.43
N LEU A 188 -20.79 3.29 25.00
CA LEU A 188 -20.87 2.89 23.59
C LEU A 188 -21.81 3.76 22.75
N GLU A 189 -22.76 4.46 23.39
CA GLU A 189 -23.59 5.49 22.75
C GLU A 189 -22.94 6.89 22.76
N ALA A 190 -21.85 7.09 23.52
CA ALA A 190 -21.14 8.37 23.57
C ALA A 190 -20.30 8.57 22.29
N PRO A 191 -20.62 9.55 21.42
CA PRO A 191 -20.00 9.68 20.10
C PRO A 191 -18.50 10.00 20.18
N ASP A 192 -18.07 10.72 21.22
CA ASP A 192 -16.70 11.19 21.38
C ASP A 192 -15.70 10.05 21.65
N LEU A 193 -16.11 9.03 22.42
CA LEU A 193 -15.23 7.98 22.91
C LEU A 193 -14.59 7.18 21.76
N LEU A 194 -15.40 6.80 20.77
CA LEU A 194 -14.92 6.09 19.59
C LEU A 194 -14.34 7.07 18.55
N SER A 195 -14.95 8.25 18.37
CA SER A 195 -14.58 9.16 17.26
C SER A 195 -13.22 9.86 17.42
N GLN A 196 -12.68 9.93 18.64
CA GLN A 196 -11.30 10.37 18.92
C GLN A 196 -10.23 9.42 18.33
N SER A 197 -10.60 8.20 17.93
CA SER A 197 -9.67 7.22 17.36
C SER A 197 -9.39 7.41 15.86
N ARG A 198 -8.23 6.92 15.42
CA ARG A 198 -7.81 6.93 14.00
C ARG A 198 -8.51 5.87 13.13
N LEU A 199 -9.48 5.13 13.69
CA LEU A 199 -10.36 4.21 12.98
C LEU A 199 -11.43 4.96 12.17
N GLY A 200 -11.83 4.41 11.02
CA GLY A 200 -12.94 4.95 10.21
C GLY A 200 -14.31 4.67 10.83
N LYS A 201 -15.36 5.32 10.30
CA LYS A 201 -16.73 5.20 10.84
C LYS A 201 -17.19 3.74 10.93
N GLU A 202 -16.97 2.96 9.88
CA GLU A 202 -17.35 1.54 9.77
C GLU A 202 -16.62 0.69 10.81
N GLN A 203 -15.31 0.87 11.00
CA GLN A 203 -14.57 0.09 11.99
C GLN A 203 -15.00 0.41 13.43
N ARG A 204 -15.35 1.67 13.72
CA ARG A 204 -15.88 2.08 15.03
C ARG A 204 -17.27 1.49 15.29
N GLU A 205 -18.13 1.47 14.28
CA GLU A 205 -19.44 0.83 14.37
C GLU A 205 -19.30 -0.68 14.56
N ALA A 206 -18.38 -1.35 13.85
CA ALA A 206 -18.11 -2.78 14.05
C ALA A 206 -17.63 -3.10 15.48
N VAL A 207 -16.79 -2.25 16.09
CA VAL A 207 -16.43 -2.39 17.52
C VAL A 207 -17.67 -2.21 18.40
N LYS A 208 -18.52 -1.20 18.14
CA LYS A 208 -19.76 -0.99 18.90
C LYS A 208 -20.70 -2.21 18.83
N GLN A 209 -20.96 -2.71 17.63
CA GLN A 209 -21.82 -3.88 17.40
C GLN A 209 -21.27 -5.15 18.06
N TYR A 210 -19.94 -5.31 18.14
CA TYR A 210 -19.32 -6.42 18.87
C TYR A 210 -19.64 -6.41 20.37
N TYR A 211 -19.61 -5.25 21.03
CA TYR A 211 -20.05 -5.14 22.43
C TYR A 211 -21.56 -5.34 22.61
N LEU A 212 -22.39 -4.83 21.69
CA LEU A 212 -23.84 -5.04 21.73
C LEU A 212 -24.21 -6.53 21.58
N ALA A 213 -23.53 -7.26 20.70
CA ALA A 213 -23.67 -8.71 20.55
C ALA A 213 -23.26 -9.50 21.82
N ARG A 214 -22.37 -8.91 22.65
CA ARG A 214 -21.97 -9.42 23.98
C ARG A 214 -22.85 -8.92 25.13
N SER A 215 -24.00 -8.30 24.83
CA SER A 215 -24.93 -7.71 25.80
C SER A 215 -24.30 -6.61 26.67
N GLY A 216 -23.32 -5.86 26.13
CA GLY A 216 -22.64 -4.78 26.84
C GLY A 216 -21.53 -5.21 27.81
N LYS A 217 -21.26 -6.51 27.95
CA LYS A 217 -20.28 -7.05 28.90
C LYS A 217 -18.84 -6.66 28.58
N PRO A 218 -17.96 -6.50 29.59
CA PRO A 218 -16.55 -6.21 29.38
C PRO A 218 -15.86 -7.28 28.53
N LEU A 219 -14.77 -6.87 27.89
CA LEU A 219 -13.91 -7.74 27.08
C LEU A 219 -12.54 -7.97 27.72
N TRP A 220 -12.12 -7.02 28.57
CA TRP A 220 -10.76 -6.91 29.10
C TRP A 220 -10.72 -6.75 30.62
N ILE A 221 -11.84 -6.41 31.27
CA ILE A 221 -11.93 -6.27 32.72
C ILE A 221 -12.48 -7.55 33.37
N GLU A 222 -11.71 -8.10 34.31
CA GLU A 222 -12.02 -9.27 35.15
C GLU A 222 -11.77 -8.90 36.63
N GLY A 223 -12.75 -9.12 37.51
CA GLY A 223 -12.59 -8.84 38.94
C GLY A 223 -12.27 -7.38 39.31
N GLY A 224 -12.57 -6.42 38.43
CA GLY A 224 -12.23 -5.00 38.59
C GLY A 224 -10.82 -4.61 38.12
N GLY A 225 -10.04 -5.55 37.55
CA GLY A 225 -8.72 -5.29 36.98
C GLY A 225 -8.59 -5.83 35.55
N TRP A 226 -7.43 -5.69 34.93
CA TRP A 226 -7.16 -6.25 33.60
C TRP A 226 -7.17 -7.79 33.62
N SER A 227 -7.73 -8.40 32.58
CA SER A 227 -7.60 -9.83 32.31
C SER A 227 -6.17 -10.22 31.91
N VAL A 228 -5.90 -11.54 31.82
CA VAL A 228 -4.62 -12.03 31.31
C VAL A 228 -4.42 -11.61 29.84
N ALA A 229 -5.47 -11.73 29.01
CA ALA A 229 -5.43 -11.31 27.61
C ALA A 229 -5.22 -9.79 27.49
N ALA A 230 -5.87 -8.98 28.33
CA ALA A 230 -5.71 -7.53 28.35
C ALA A 230 -4.27 -7.10 28.62
N ARG A 231 -3.62 -7.68 29.65
CA ARG A 231 -2.19 -7.43 29.94
C ARG A 231 -1.28 -7.80 28.76
N ALA A 232 -1.54 -8.92 28.08
CA ALA A 232 -0.76 -9.36 26.93
C ALA A 232 -0.93 -8.44 25.70
N VAL A 233 -2.14 -7.90 25.48
CA VAL A 233 -2.41 -6.88 24.45
C VAL A 233 -1.69 -5.57 24.79
N ILE A 234 -1.84 -5.05 26.01
CA ILE A 234 -1.19 -3.80 26.46
C ILE A 234 0.34 -3.90 26.28
N GLY A 235 0.95 -4.99 26.78
CA GLY A 235 2.39 -5.24 26.66
C GLY A 235 2.88 -5.52 25.23
N GLN A 236 2.00 -5.59 24.22
CA GLN A 236 2.35 -5.58 22.80
C GLN A 236 2.15 -4.18 22.18
N LEU A 237 1.12 -3.43 22.61
CA LEU A 237 0.92 -2.03 22.19
C LEU A 237 2.04 -1.11 22.68
N GLU A 238 2.49 -1.28 23.93
CA GLU A 238 3.65 -0.57 24.49
C GLU A 238 4.94 -0.82 23.70
N ARG A 239 5.08 -2.02 23.11
CA ARG A 239 6.22 -2.45 22.29
C ARG A 239 6.01 -2.28 20.78
N ALA A 240 4.98 -1.55 20.35
CA ALA A 240 4.70 -1.28 18.94
C ALA A 240 5.87 -0.59 18.19
N TYR A 241 6.80 0.05 18.92
CA TYR A 241 8.05 0.61 18.38
C TYR A 241 8.99 -0.43 17.78
N GLU A 242 8.89 -1.71 18.18
CA GLU A 242 9.61 -2.82 17.56
C GLU A 242 9.11 -3.10 16.13
N ASP A 243 7.83 -2.81 15.86
CA ASP A 243 7.16 -3.07 14.59
C ASP A 243 7.22 -1.86 13.63
N GLY A 244 7.95 -0.80 14.00
CA GLY A 244 7.96 0.48 13.29
C GLY A 244 6.65 1.26 13.39
N LEU A 245 5.81 0.91 14.37
CA LEU A 245 4.60 1.65 14.74
C LEU A 245 4.92 2.56 15.93
N GLU A 246 4.03 3.51 16.24
CA GLU A 246 4.25 4.51 17.29
C GLU A 246 3.36 4.17 18.50
N PRO A 247 3.90 3.80 19.68
CA PRO A 247 3.08 3.44 20.83
C PRO A 247 2.07 4.52 21.24
N THR A 248 2.37 5.79 20.99
CA THR A 248 1.43 6.90 21.26
C THR A 248 0.24 7.00 20.29
N ASP A 249 0.21 6.21 19.19
CA ASP A 249 -1.00 5.99 18.38
C ASP A 249 -2.02 5.06 19.10
N TYR A 250 -1.61 4.31 20.15
CA TYR A 250 -2.40 3.22 20.77
C TYR A 250 -2.68 3.44 22.26
N VAL A 251 -3.14 4.64 22.64
CA VAL A 251 -3.32 5.06 24.04
C VAL A 251 -4.37 4.22 24.79
N VAL A 252 -3.92 3.47 25.80
CA VAL A 252 -4.76 2.74 26.77
C VAL A 252 -4.77 3.50 28.11
N PRO A 253 -5.94 3.78 28.71
CA PRO A 253 -6.00 4.38 30.05
C PRO A 253 -5.43 3.46 31.14
N SER A 254 -4.76 4.04 32.14
CA SER A 254 -4.39 3.29 33.34
C SER A 254 -5.59 3.11 34.27
N ILE A 255 -5.83 1.87 34.71
CA ILE A 255 -6.83 1.52 35.71
C ILE A 255 -6.22 1.32 37.12
N ALA A 256 -4.91 1.52 37.27
CA ALA A 256 -4.22 1.30 38.56
C ALA A 256 -4.61 2.31 39.64
N ILE A 257 -5.15 3.47 39.25
CA ILE A 257 -5.74 4.48 40.13
C ILE A 257 -7.05 4.94 39.46
N LEU A 258 -8.17 4.40 39.91
CA LEU A 258 -9.50 4.79 39.42
C LEU A 258 -10.00 6.07 40.11
N PRO A 259 -10.78 6.94 39.44
CA PRO A 259 -11.37 8.11 40.06
C PRO A 259 -12.43 7.69 41.10
N PRO A 260 -12.31 8.09 42.38
CA PRO A 260 -13.18 7.58 43.45
C PRO A 260 -14.69 7.83 43.27
N ALA A 261 -15.07 8.80 42.44
CA ALA A 261 -16.46 9.18 42.21
C ALA A 261 -17.17 8.35 41.11
N GLN A 262 -16.43 7.73 40.17
CA GLN A 262 -16.98 6.98 39.03
C GLN A 262 -16.02 5.86 38.55
N PRO A 263 -15.64 4.88 39.40
CA PRO A 263 -14.68 3.84 39.03
C PRO A 263 -15.17 2.96 37.87
N GLU A 264 -16.46 2.62 37.82
CA GLU A 264 -17.08 1.84 36.73
C GLU A 264 -16.99 2.58 35.39
N ALA A 265 -17.11 3.92 35.39
CA ALA A 265 -17.04 4.73 34.18
C ALA A 265 -15.61 4.80 33.60
N ALA A 266 -14.60 4.81 34.46
CA ALA A 266 -13.21 4.70 34.06
C ALA A 266 -12.86 3.29 33.55
N LEU A 267 -13.38 2.23 34.19
CA LEU A 267 -13.23 0.85 33.73
C LEU A 267 -13.88 0.61 32.36
N ALA A 268 -15.12 1.06 32.18
CA ALA A 268 -15.84 0.98 30.90
C ALA A 268 -15.11 1.73 29.77
N GLU A 269 -14.62 2.94 30.05
CA GLU A 269 -13.83 3.73 29.11
C GLU A 269 -12.49 3.05 28.75
N ALA A 270 -11.82 2.43 29.73
CA ALA A 270 -10.57 1.72 29.51
C ALA A 270 -10.73 0.44 28.69
N ASP A 271 -11.78 -0.35 28.95
CA ASP A 271 -12.11 -1.57 28.20
C ASP A 271 -12.38 -1.25 26.71
N ILE A 272 -13.25 -0.27 26.44
CA ILE A 272 -13.56 0.19 25.07
C ILE A 272 -12.30 0.75 24.37
N LYS A 273 -11.48 1.56 25.07
CA LYS A 273 -10.24 2.10 24.49
C LYS A 273 -9.22 1.02 24.18
N LEU A 274 -9.11 -0.05 24.99
CA LEU A 274 -8.23 -1.17 24.70
C LEU A 274 -8.67 -1.94 23.45
N SER A 275 -9.98 -2.19 23.29
CA SER A 275 -10.54 -2.76 22.04
C SER A 275 -10.22 -1.91 20.82
N VAL A 276 -10.43 -0.59 20.91
CA VAL A 276 -10.12 0.36 19.83
C VAL A 276 -8.62 0.38 19.49
N ALA A 277 -7.75 0.38 20.49
CA ALA A 277 -6.29 0.39 20.31
C ALA A 277 -5.79 -0.92 19.68
N ALA A 278 -6.31 -2.07 20.11
CA ALA A 278 -5.96 -3.38 19.55
C ALA A 278 -6.42 -3.51 18.07
N VAL A 279 -7.63 -3.08 17.75
CA VAL A 279 -8.15 -3.04 16.36
C VAL A 279 -7.35 -2.07 15.49
N LEU A 280 -6.97 -0.90 16.00
CA LEU A 280 -6.15 0.06 15.27
C LEU A 280 -4.74 -0.48 15.01
N TYR A 281 -4.10 -1.10 16.01
CA TYR A 281 -2.81 -1.77 15.82
C TYR A 281 -2.90 -2.90 14.79
N ALA A 282 -3.90 -3.79 14.89
CA ALA A 282 -4.06 -4.90 13.95
C ALA A 282 -4.26 -4.40 12.50
N ARG A 283 -5.02 -3.32 12.34
CA ARG A 283 -5.19 -2.61 11.07
C ARG A 283 -3.89 -1.99 10.55
N ASP A 284 -3.13 -1.29 11.40
CA ASP A 284 -1.88 -0.64 11.01
C ASP A 284 -0.79 -1.66 10.66
N ALA A 285 -0.67 -2.73 11.46
CA ALA A 285 0.22 -3.86 11.22
C ALA A 285 -0.08 -4.58 9.88
N ALA A 286 -1.35 -4.54 9.43
CA ALA A 286 -1.82 -4.99 8.12
C ALA A 286 -1.73 -3.92 6.99
N GLY A 287 -1.03 -2.81 7.21
CA GLY A 287 -0.78 -1.76 6.20
C GLY A 287 -1.88 -0.70 6.09
N GLY A 288 -2.84 -0.69 7.01
CA GLY A 288 -3.93 0.29 7.05
C GLY A 288 -3.54 1.70 7.49
N ARG A 289 -2.25 1.95 7.74
CA ARG A 289 -1.73 3.19 8.34
C ARG A 289 -1.82 4.41 7.42
N LEU A 290 -1.72 4.20 6.10
CA LEU A 290 -1.59 5.26 5.08
C LEU A 290 -2.67 5.20 3.99
N ASP A 291 -3.14 6.38 3.53
CA ASP A 291 -3.86 6.52 2.25
C ASP A 291 -2.84 6.58 1.11
N LEU A 292 -2.49 5.41 0.57
CA LEU A 292 -1.37 5.23 -0.36
C LEU A 292 -1.48 6.10 -1.62
N ARG A 293 -2.69 6.47 -2.05
CA ARG A 293 -2.94 7.38 -3.18
C ARG A 293 -2.34 8.77 -2.95
N LYS A 294 -2.28 9.24 -1.69
CA LYS A 294 -1.61 10.51 -1.30
C LYS A 294 -0.08 10.41 -1.36
N VAL A 295 0.49 9.20 -1.26
CA VAL A 295 1.90 8.95 -1.59
C VAL A 295 2.05 8.93 -3.11
N SER A 296 1.31 8.07 -3.82
CA SER A 296 1.19 8.09 -5.29
C SER A 296 0.00 7.26 -5.78
N ALA A 297 -0.69 7.74 -6.81
CA ALA A 297 -1.70 6.97 -7.54
C ALA A 297 -1.15 5.70 -8.25
N LEU A 298 0.18 5.56 -8.35
CA LEU A 298 0.84 4.37 -8.88
C LEU A 298 1.24 3.35 -7.79
N ILE A 299 0.83 3.56 -6.54
CA ILE A 299 0.97 2.57 -5.45
C ILE A 299 -0.42 1.99 -5.19
N THR A 300 -0.68 0.80 -5.72
CA THR A 300 -2.01 0.16 -5.71
C THR A 300 -1.95 -1.31 -5.24
N PRO A 301 -1.45 -1.60 -4.02
CA PRO A 301 -1.54 -2.93 -3.42
C PRO A 301 -2.99 -3.25 -3.01
N THR A 302 -3.35 -4.53 -3.05
CA THR A 302 -4.59 -5.05 -2.44
C THR A 302 -4.29 -5.40 -0.98
N LEU A 303 -4.78 -4.60 -0.03
CA LEU A 303 -4.51 -4.79 1.40
C LEU A 303 -5.55 -5.72 2.04
N ALA A 304 -5.10 -6.85 2.60
CA ALA A 304 -5.91 -7.75 3.41
C ALA A 304 -6.03 -7.21 4.84
N LEU A 305 -6.88 -6.20 5.01
CA LEU A 305 -7.16 -5.51 6.27
C LEU A 305 -8.09 -6.37 7.15
N PRO A 306 -7.82 -6.54 8.45
CA PRO A 306 -8.65 -7.38 9.32
C PRO A 306 -9.92 -6.66 9.78
N GLU A 307 -11.02 -7.40 9.89
CA GLU A 307 -12.28 -6.87 10.40
C GLU A 307 -12.27 -6.77 11.94
N PRO A 308 -12.80 -5.69 12.55
CA PRO A 308 -12.68 -5.47 13.99
C PRO A 308 -13.20 -6.60 14.87
N ALA A 309 -14.35 -7.21 14.53
CA ALA A 309 -14.88 -8.35 15.27
C ALA A 309 -13.90 -9.54 15.25
N GLN A 310 -13.36 -9.90 14.08
CA GLN A 310 -12.39 -10.98 13.93
C GLN A 310 -11.10 -10.73 14.74
N VAL A 311 -10.67 -9.47 14.88
CA VAL A 311 -9.55 -9.11 15.76
C VAL A 311 -9.91 -9.38 17.22
N LEU A 312 -11.06 -8.92 17.69
CA LEU A 312 -11.48 -9.06 19.10
C LEU A 312 -11.78 -10.53 19.48
N ASP A 313 -12.42 -11.30 18.59
CA ASP A 313 -12.62 -12.74 18.72
C ASP A 313 -11.28 -13.48 18.84
N ALA A 314 -10.35 -13.21 17.93
CA ALA A 314 -9.05 -13.88 17.88
C ALA A 314 -8.16 -13.55 19.08
N LEU A 315 -8.22 -12.33 19.61
CA LEU A 315 -7.45 -11.93 20.80
C LEU A 315 -8.02 -12.53 22.08
N THR A 316 -9.35 -12.56 22.23
CA THR A 316 -9.98 -13.06 23.47
C THR A 316 -10.12 -14.58 23.52
N SER A 317 -10.07 -15.26 22.37
CA SER A 317 -10.00 -16.72 22.30
C SER A 317 -8.58 -17.30 22.41
N ALA A 318 -7.54 -16.44 22.47
CA ALA A 318 -6.15 -16.86 22.44
C ALA A 318 -5.53 -17.03 23.84
N GLY A 319 -4.83 -18.15 24.06
CA GLY A 319 -3.96 -18.34 25.22
C GLY A 319 -2.74 -17.39 25.26
N ASP A 320 -2.49 -16.65 24.18
CA ASP A 320 -1.50 -15.57 24.11
C ASP A 320 -1.99 -14.49 23.12
N ALA A 321 -2.78 -13.56 23.64
CA ALA A 321 -3.33 -12.44 22.88
C ALA A 321 -2.25 -11.49 22.36
N GLY A 322 -1.13 -11.32 23.08
CA GLY A 322 -0.02 -10.44 22.68
C GLY A 322 0.67 -10.94 21.42
N ARG A 323 0.95 -12.24 21.33
CA ARG A 323 1.52 -12.88 20.13
C ARG A 323 0.54 -12.94 18.97
N VAL A 324 -0.77 -13.13 19.23
CA VAL A 324 -1.79 -13.02 18.17
C VAL A 324 -1.86 -11.60 17.62
N LEU A 325 -1.79 -10.58 18.48
CA LEU A 325 -1.75 -9.18 18.05
C LEU A 325 -0.48 -8.89 17.22
N ALA A 326 0.70 -9.30 17.70
CA ALA A 326 1.96 -9.17 16.96
C ALA A 326 1.90 -9.86 15.58
N GLY A 327 1.17 -10.97 15.48
CA GLY A 327 0.93 -11.75 14.26
C GLY A 327 0.20 -11.00 13.14
N TYR A 328 -0.39 -9.83 13.41
CA TYR A 328 -0.88 -8.95 12.35
C TYR A 328 0.23 -8.24 11.56
N ASN A 329 1.51 -8.36 11.93
CA ASN A 329 2.64 -7.91 11.11
C ASN A 329 3.06 -8.97 10.05
N PRO A 330 3.77 -8.61 8.98
CA PRO A 330 4.13 -9.56 7.92
C PRO A 330 5.03 -10.71 8.43
N PRO A 331 4.71 -11.98 8.14
CA PRO A 331 5.57 -13.12 8.47
C PRO A 331 6.81 -13.22 7.55
N LEU A 332 6.82 -12.45 6.45
CA LEU A 332 7.83 -12.48 5.39
C LEU A 332 9.23 -12.15 5.92
N ALA A 333 10.22 -12.96 5.53
CA ALA A 333 11.58 -12.91 6.07
C ALA A 333 12.25 -11.52 5.98
N GLY A 334 11.98 -10.75 4.92
CA GLY A 334 12.50 -9.39 4.76
C GLY A 334 11.93 -8.37 5.76
N TYR A 335 10.66 -8.51 6.15
CA TYR A 335 10.10 -7.73 7.27
C TYR A 335 10.77 -8.13 8.58
N GLN A 336 10.90 -9.44 8.84
CA GLN A 336 11.50 -9.96 10.08
C GLN A 336 13.01 -9.64 10.19
N ALA A 337 13.71 -9.47 9.08
CA ALA A 337 15.08 -8.97 9.05
C ALA A 337 15.15 -7.46 9.36
N LEU A 338 14.26 -6.65 8.77
CA LEU A 338 14.15 -5.22 9.09
C LEU A 338 13.71 -4.97 10.55
N LYS A 339 12.76 -5.75 11.09
CA LYS A 339 12.34 -5.69 12.51
C LYS A 339 13.51 -5.96 13.46
N ARG A 340 14.27 -7.03 13.23
CA ARG A 340 15.50 -7.30 14.01
C ARG A 340 16.50 -6.16 13.89
N LYS A 341 16.73 -5.64 12.68
CA LYS A 341 17.67 -4.54 12.47
C LYS A 341 17.22 -3.22 13.12
N LEU A 342 15.92 -2.97 13.19
CA LEU A 342 15.33 -1.85 13.93
C LEU A 342 15.65 -1.98 15.42
N ALA A 343 15.44 -3.16 16.00
CA ALA A 343 15.76 -3.44 17.40
C ALA A 343 17.27 -3.32 17.69
N ASP A 344 18.16 -3.84 16.83
CA ASP A 344 19.61 -3.66 16.95
C ASP A 344 19.99 -2.17 17.03
N MET A 345 19.42 -1.36 16.12
CA MET A 345 19.69 0.08 16.02
C MET A 345 19.03 0.91 17.14
N GLN A 346 18.01 0.36 17.80
CA GLN A 346 17.44 0.93 19.02
C GLN A 346 18.29 0.57 20.25
N ALA A 347 18.74 -0.68 20.38
CA ALA A 347 19.53 -1.18 21.51
C ALA A 347 20.96 -0.59 21.56
N THR A 348 21.58 -0.40 20.40
CA THR A 348 22.89 0.27 20.25
C THR A 348 22.83 1.79 20.46
N ARG A 349 21.62 2.38 20.49
CA ARG A 349 21.40 3.81 20.78
C ARG A 349 21.34 4.01 22.29
N SER A 350 22.53 4.17 22.89
CA SER A 350 22.81 4.15 24.33
C SER A 350 21.67 4.62 25.26
N PRO A 351 21.36 3.88 26.34
CA PRO A 351 20.24 4.21 27.22
C PRO A 351 20.42 5.59 27.87
N GLN A 352 19.53 6.50 27.49
CA GLN A 352 19.12 7.68 28.25
C GLN A 352 20.25 8.57 28.82
N GLN A 353 21.10 9.13 27.95
CA GLN A 353 21.50 10.52 28.22
C GLN A 353 20.24 11.40 28.14
N PRO A 354 19.91 12.20 29.18
CA PRO A 354 18.70 13.02 29.20
C PRO A 354 18.56 13.85 27.92
N GLN A 355 17.35 13.88 27.35
CA GLN A 355 17.05 14.68 26.16
C GLN A 355 16.90 16.16 26.51
N VAL A 356 17.98 16.77 27.00
CA VAL A 356 18.12 18.22 27.09
C VAL A 356 18.11 18.77 25.66
N ARG A 357 16.94 19.24 25.24
CA ARG A 357 16.72 19.76 23.88
C ARG A 357 17.38 21.11 23.75
N VAL A 358 18.47 21.18 22.99
CA VAL A 358 19.12 22.43 22.60
C VAL A 358 18.25 23.12 21.53
N PRO A 359 17.72 24.34 21.74
CA PRO A 359 16.90 25.03 20.76
C PRO A 359 17.63 25.31 19.43
N PRO A 360 16.91 25.39 18.30
CA PRO A 360 17.48 25.87 17.05
C PRO A 360 17.94 27.33 17.19
N GLY A 361 18.95 27.73 16.42
CA GLY A 361 19.47 29.09 16.45
C GLY A 361 20.70 29.25 15.56
N LYS A 362 21.44 30.35 15.76
CA LYS A 362 22.66 30.67 15.00
C LYS A 362 23.76 29.61 15.24
N THR A 363 24.64 29.46 14.27
CA THR A 363 25.84 28.60 14.38
C THR A 363 26.76 29.11 15.49
N LEU A 364 27.25 28.22 16.36
CA LEU A 364 28.24 28.56 17.41
C LEU A 364 29.64 27.98 17.10
N ARG A 365 30.67 28.68 17.60
CA ARG A 365 32.10 28.41 17.44
C ARG A 365 32.84 28.80 18.73
N VAL A 366 34.07 28.33 18.90
CA VAL A 366 34.95 28.71 20.02
C VAL A 366 34.99 30.23 20.21
N GLY A 367 34.82 30.68 21.45
CA GLY A 367 34.82 32.10 21.85
C GLY A 367 33.45 32.80 21.77
N MET A 368 32.41 32.17 21.21
CA MET A 368 31.06 32.75 21.19
C MET A 368 30.34 32.54 22.53
N ARG A 369 29.53 33.51 22.97
CA ARG A 369 28.58 33.35 24.08
C ARG A 369 27.14 33.24 23.57
N ASP A 370 26.37 32.27 24.10
CA ASP A 370 24.96 32.05 23.72
C ASP A 370 24.20 31.29 24.83
N PRO A 371 22.94 31.65 25.15
CA PRO A 371 22.16 31.01 26.22
C PRO A 371 21.82 29.53 25.98
N ARG A 372 22.13 28.97 24.80
CA ARG A 372 22.01 27.53 24.51
C ARG A 372 23.22 26.72 24.95
N VAL A 373 24.39 27.35 25.21
CA VAL A 373 25.60 26.61 25.59
C VAL A 373 25.47 25.85 26.92
N PRO A 374 24.77 26.36 27.96
CA PRO A 374 24.46 25.57 29.16
C PRO A 374 23.73 24.26 28.84
N LEU A 375 22.77 24.31 27.91
CA LEU A 375 22.03 23.13 27.46
C LEU A 375 22.93 22.14 26.71
N VAL A 376 23.91 22.62 25.94
CA VAL A 376 24.94 21.80 25.28
C VAL A 376 25.89 21.19 26.32
N ARG A 377 26.31 21.95 27.34
CA ARG A 377 27.17 21.49 28.44
C ARG A 377 26.48 20.39 29.24
N VAL A 378 25.22 20.57 29.67
CA VAL A 378 24.45 19.50 30.33
C VAL A 378 24.23 18.30 29.40
N ARG A 379 23.94 18.51 28.10
CA ARG A 379 23.73 17.43 27.11
C ARG A 379 24.96 16.52 26.96
N PHE A 380 26.18 17.06 27.14
CA PHE A 380 27.44 16.31 27.08
C PHE A 380 28.10 16.08 28.45
N ALA A 381 27.39 16.32 29.56
CA ALA A 381 27.89 16.19 30.93
C ALA A 381 29.19 16.98 31.22
N LEU A 382 29.31 18.19 30.66
CA LEU A 382 30.43 19.11 30.86
C LEU A 382 30.17 20.08 32.03
N SER A 383 31.17 20.29 32.89
CA SER A 383 31.13 21.26 34.01
C SER A 383 31.97 22.51 33.70
N PRO A 384 31.64 23.70 34.24
CA PRO A 384 30.38 24.04 34.91
C PRO A 384 29.19 23.96 33.93
N ALA A 385 27.98 23.71 34.44
CA ALA A 385 26.81 23.41 33.61
C ALA A 385 26.08 24.66 33.07
N ASP A 386 26.38 25.83 33.63
CA ASP A 386 25.69 27.10 33.47
C ASP A 386 26.46 28.15 32.65
N ASP A 387 27.72 27.88 32.27
CA ASP A 387 28.47 28.82 31.43
C ASP A 387 27.91 28.90 30.00
N GLN A 388 27.79 30.14 29.53
CA GLN A 388 27.33 30.49 28.19
C GLN A 388 28.47 30.53 27.16
N LEU A 389 29.74 30.41 27.58
CA LEU A 389 30.89 30.38 26.68
C LEU A 389 31.01 29.06 25.94
N TYR A 390 30.95 29.12 24.61
CA TYR A 390 31.33 28.03 23.74
C TYR A 390 32.86 27.95 23.72
N ASP A 391 33.42 27.14 24.61
CA ASP A 391 34.87 26.93 24.76
C ASP A 391 35.38 25.72 23.95
N GLU A 392 36.65 25.36 24.16
CA GLU A 392 37.30 24.22 23.50
C GLU A 392 36.78 22.85 23.99
N GLN A 393 36.30 22.75 25.23
CA GLN A 393 35.72 21.50 25.76
C GLN A 393 34.35 21.24 25.10
N VAL A 394 33.53 22.29 24.99
CA VAL A 394 32.26 22.25 24.25
C VAL A 394 32.53 21.92 22.79
N ALA A 395 33.51 22.59 22.14
CA ALA A 395 33.87 22.31 20.76
C ALA A 395 34.36 20.87 20.54
N ALA A 396 35.18 20.32 21.45
CA ALA A 396 35.66 18.95 21.38
C ALA A 396 34.52 17.92 21.56
N ALA A 397 33.60 18.15 22.50
CA ALA A 397 32.41 17.31 22.67
C ALA A 397 31.51 17.35 21.43
N VAL A 398 31.30 18.52 20.84
CA VAL A 398 30.55 18.68 19.58
C VAL A 398 31.29 18.00 18.41
N ALA A 399 32.63 18.06 18.33
CA ALA A 399 33.41 17.39 17.30
C ALA A 399 33.34 15.86 17.40
N LYS A 400 33.43 15.31 18.62
CA LYS A 400 33.24 13.89 18.89
C LYS A 400 31.83 13.44 18.49
N PHE A 401 30.79 14.16 18.93
CA PHE A 401 29.42 13.87 18.54
C PHE A 401 29.21 13.93 17.02
N GLN A 402 29.83 14.90 16.33
CA GLN A 402 29.82 14.99 14.87
C GLN A 402 30.43 13.72 14.24
N GLN A 403 31.61 13.29 14.69
CA GLN A 403 32.29 12.09 14.19
C GLN A 403 31.43 10.84 14.38
N GLU A 404 30.88 10.62 15.58
CA GLU A 404 30.03 9.48 15.93
C GLU A 404 28.73 9.41 15.12
N ASN A 405 28.26 10.55 14.59
CA ASN A 405 27.04 10.65 13.78
C ASN A 405 27.32 10.83 12.27
N GLY A 406 28.57 10.67 11.80
CA GLY A 406 28.91 10.78 10.38
C GLY A 406 28.87 12.21 9.83
N LEU A 407 28.99 13.23 10.69
CA LEU A 407 29.14 14.64 10.31
C LEU A 407 30.62 15.02 10.22
N HIS A 408 30.92 16.10 9.50
CA HIS A 408 32.26 16.68 9.47
C HIS A 408 32.65 17.20 10.86
N ALA A 409 33.50 16.47 11.57
CA ALA A 409 34.02 16.80 12.90
C ALA A 409 34.89 18.07 12.87
N ASN A 410 34.27 19.21 13.15
CA ASN A 410 34.91 20.54 13.21
C ASN A 410 34.59 21.30 14.51
N GLY A 411 33.79 20.71 15.41
CA GLY A 411 33.43 21.32 16.69
C GLY A 411 32.51 22.54 16.55
N VAL A 412 31.92 22.77 15.37
CA VAL A 412 31.04 23.91 15.07
C VAL A 412 29.58 23.48 15.24
N LEU A 413 28.88 24.00 16.25
CA LEU A 413 27.45 23.75 16.47
C LEU A 413 26.60 24.49 15.42
N ASN A 414 26.53 23.92 14.22
CA ASN A 414 25.72 24.38 13.10
C ASN A 414 24.32 23.73 13.09
N ARG A 415 23.45 24.16 12.17
CA ARG A 415 22.07 23.62 12.03
C ARG A 415 22.04 22.10 11.86
N GLN A 416 22.95 21.51 11.08
CA GLN A 416 22.99 20.07 10.82
C GLN A 416 23.37 19.28 12.09
N THR A 417 24.28 19.82 12.89
CA THR A 417 24.69 19.21 14.17
C THR A 417 23.60 19.36 15.23
N LEU A 418 22.91 20.50 15.29
CA LEU A 418 21.74 20.70 16.15
C LEU A 418 20.59 19.73 15.82
N LEU A 419 20.31 19.51 14.53
CA LEU A 419 19.31 18.51 14.08
C LEU A 419 19.67 17.11 14.57
N ALA A 420 20.94 16.70 14.41
CA ALA A 420 21.42 15.41 14.90
C ALA A 420 21.35 15.29 16.43
N MET A 421 21.76 16.31 17.20
CA MET A 421 21.68 16.31 18.66
C MET A 421 20.23 16.18 19.18
N ALA A 422 19.27 16.74 18.43
CA ALA A 422 17.83 16.63 18.68
C ALA A 422 17.22 15.28 18.20
N GLY A 423 18.06 14.36 17.72
CA GLY A 423 17.68 13.02 17.26
C GLY A 423 17.11 12.96 15.85
N GLY A 424 17.17 14.05 15.08
CA GLY A 424 16.68 14.11 13.70
C GLY A 424 17.62 13.44 12.69
N ASP A 425 17.04 12.87 11.65
CA ASP A 425 17.78 12.18 10.57
C ASP A 425 18.77 13.14 9.89
N ILE A 426 20.05 12.83 10.02
CA ILE A 426 21.06 13.24 9.04
C ILE A 426 20.75 12.48 7.73
N PRO A 427 20.96 13.07 6.54
CA PRO A 427 20.90 12.34 5.28
C PRO A 427 22.11 11.41 5.09
N SER A 428 22.26 10.43 5.98
CA SER A 428 22.91 9.16 5.71
C SER A 428 21.85 8.14 5.29
N ALA A 429 22.19 7.26 4.34
CA ALA A 429 21.29 6.21 3.90
C ALA A 429 21.28 5.07 4.92
N GLY A 430 20.09 4.64 5.34
CA GLY A 430 19.92 3.56 6.32
C GLY A 430 19.70 4.03 7.76
N ASN A 431 18.97 5.12 7.95
CA ASN A 431 18.49 5.54 9.27
C ASN A 431 17.23 4.74 9.71
N THR A 432 16.82 4.90 10.97
CA THR A 432 15.60 4.29 11.53
C THR A 432 14.35 4.57 10.67
N SER A 433 14.21 5.80 10.14
CA SER A 433 13.07 6.16 9.31
C SER A 433 13.06 5.44 7.96
N ASP A 434 14.23 5.14 7.36
CA ASP A 434 14.33 4.32 6.15
C ASP A 434 13.87 2.87 6.40
N ILE A 435 14.22 2.32 7.57
CA ILE A 435 13.80 0.97 7.98
C ILE A 435 12.28 0.93 8.17
N ILE A 436 11.70 1.88 8.92
CA ILE A 436 10.25 1.95 9.16
C ILE A 436 9.47 2.10 7.84
N VAL A 437 9.95 2.94 6.92
CA VAL A 437 9.35 3.09 5.58
C VAL A 437 9.33 1.77 4.79
N ASN A 438 10.39 0.97 4.88
CA ASN A 438 10.45 -0.29 4.15
C ASN A 438 9.75 -1.45 4.88
N MET A 439 9.67 -1.42 6.22
CA MET A 439 8.78 -2.28 7.01
C MET A 439 7.31 -2.06 6.64
N GLU A 440 6.90 -0.80 6.47
CA GLU A 440 5.55 -0.45 6.00
C GLU A 440 5.27 -1.04 4.60
N ARG A 441 6.25 -1.04 3.70
CA ARG A 441 6.10 -1.63 2.34
C ARG A 441 5.94 -3.15 2.35
N TRP A 442 6.50 -3.86 3.32
CA TRP A 442 6.23 -5.30 3.46
C TRP A 442 4.77 -5.59 3.87
N ARG A 443 4.05 -4.62 4.46
CA ARG A 443 2.62 -4.74 4.76
C ARG A 443 1.73 -4.62 3.52
N TRP A 444 2.29 -4.17 2.39
CA TRP A 444 1.59 -4.01 1.12
C TRP A 444 1.65 -5.26 0.24
N LEU A 445 2.38 -6.29 0.66
CA LEU A 445 2.46 -7.58 -0.02
C LEU A 445 1.46 -8.57 0.60
N PRO A 446 0.99 -9.56 -0.18
CA PRO A 446 0.29 -10.72 0.36
C PRO A 446 1.06 -11.39 1.50
N ARG A 447 0.34 -11.90 2.51
CA ARG A 447 0.95 -12.57 3.69
C ARG A 447 1.78 -13.79 3.31
N ASP A 448 1.34 -14.50 2.26
CA ASP A 448 2.03 -15.56 1.56
C ASP A 448 2.21 -15.14 0.09
N LEU A 449 3.42 -15.29 -0.45
CA LEU A 449 3.75 -15.00 -1.85
C LEU A 449 3.58 -16.24 -2.75
N GLY A 450 3.29 -17.40 -2.17
CA GLY A 450 3.36 -18.70 -2.81
C GLY A 450 4.79 -19.28 -2.79
N ALA A 451 4.90 -20.57 -3.09
CA ALA A 451 6.21 -21.25 -3.20
C ALA A 451 7.04 -20.75 -4.38
N ASP A 452 6.38 -20.47 -5.51
CA ASP A 452 6.97 -20.00 -6.76
C ASP A 452 6.36 -18.64 -7.15
N TYR A 453 7.19 -17.62 -7.38
CA TYR A 453 6.75 -16.26 -7.76
C TYR A 453 7.82 -15.42 -8.47
N ILE A 454 7.40 -14.34 -9.12
CA ILE A 454 8.27 -13.32 -9.72
C ILE A 454 8.33 -12.10 -8.79
N PHE A 455 9.53 -11.63 -8.47
CA PHE A 455 9.76 -10.47 -7.60
C PHE A 455 10.57 -9.41 -8.36
N VAL A 456 9.94 -8.28 -8.70
CA VAL A 456 10.59 -7.13 -9.34
C VAL A 456 10.92 -6.10 -8.26
N SER A 457 12.20 -5.80 -8.09
CA SER A 457 12.73 -4.83 -7.14
C SER A 457 13.11 -3.56 -7.90
N ILE A 458 12.25 -2.53 -7.84
CA ILE A 458 12.33 -1.36 -8.72
C ILE A 458 13.58 -0.49 -8.44
N PRO A 459 13.90 -0.08 -7.18
CA PRO A 459 15.10 0.71 -6.87
C PRO A 459 16.42 -0.07 -7.04
N GLU A 460 16.35 -1.40 -6.98
CA GLU A 460 17.49 -2.29 -7.21
C GLU A 460 17.73 -2.57 -8.70
N TYR A 461 16.73 -2.28 -9.55
CA TYR A 461 16.74 -2.60 -10.98
C TYR A 461 17.00 -4.09 -11.25
N MET A 462 16.37 -4.98 -10.48
CA MET A 462 16.47 -6.44 -10.62
C MET A 462 15.08 -7.11 -10.66
N VAL A 463 14.98 -8.24 -11.36
CA VAL A 463 13.88 -9.20 -11.24
C VAL A 463 14.44 -10.56 -10.81
N ARG A 464 13.71 -11.23 -9.92
CA ARG A 464 14.02 -12.58 -9.43
C ARG A 464 12.85 -13.51 -9.72
N VAL A 465 13.15 -14.75 -10.09
CA VAL A 465 12.20 -15.87 -10.10
C VAL A 465 12.53 -16.72 -8.88
N VAL A 466 11.62 -16.74 -7.92
CA VAL A 466 11.71 -17.59 -6.73
C VAL A 466 10.98 -18.90 -7.04
N LYS A 467 11.56 -20.03 -6.62
CA LYS A 467 10.93 -21.35 -6.66
C LYS A 467 11.18 -22.11 -5.38
N SER A 468 10.13 -22.71 -4.82
CA SER A 468 10.15 -23.35 -3.50
C SER A 468 10.89 -22.53 -2.43
N GLY A 469 10.68 -21.20 -2.40
CA GLY A 469 11.34 -20.26 -1.50
C GLY A 469 12.80 -19.90 -1.82
N THR A 470 13.41 -20.48 -2.86
CA THR A 470 14.81 -20.20 -3.27
C THR A 470 14.87 -19.34 -4.54
N ILE A 471 15.90 -18.49 -4.70
CA ILE A 471 16.09 -17.70 -5.92
C ILE A 471 16.63 -18.62 -7.03
N ALA A 472 15.73 -19.10 -7.89
CA ALA A 472 16.07 -19.99 -9.00
C ALA A 472 16.72 -19.25 -10.17
N TYR A 473 16.46 -17.95 -10.32
CA TYR A 473 17.07 -17.08 -11.33
C TYR A 473 16.93 -15.60 -10.96
N GLU A 474 17.91 -14.78 -11.36
CA GLU A 474 17.79 -13.32 -11.33
C GLU A 474 18.34 -12.67 -12.60
N ALA A 475 17.79 -11.50 -12.94
CA ALA A 475 18.18 -10.71 -14.10
C ALA A 475 18.07 -9.21 -13.81
N ARG A 476 18.89 -8.41 -14.50
CA ARG A 476 18.76 -6.94 -14.48
C ARG A 476 17.47 -6.53 -15.18
N VAL A 477 16.85 -5.46 -14.70
CA VAL A 477 15.75 -4.79 -15.41
C VAL A 477 16.05 -3.32 -15.72
N ILE A 478 15.25 -2.75 -16.62
CA ILE A 478 15.09 -1.31 -16.85
C ILE A 478 13.64 -0.98 -16.49
N VAL A 479 13.46 0.03 -15.63
CA VAL A 479 12.17 0.46 -15.08
C VAL A 479 11.80 1.85 -15.58
N GLY A 480 10.63 2.35 -15.17
CA GLY A 480 10.12 3.67 -15.54
C GLY A 480 11.06 4.80 -15.10
N LYS A 481 11.11 5.87 -15.90
CA LYS A 481 11.71 7.16 -15.49
C LYS A 481 10.92 7.83 -14.36
N PRO A 482 11.46 8.81 -13.62
CA PRO A 482 10.71 9.56 -12.61
C PRO A 482 9.45 10.26 -13.14
N GLU A 483 9.42 10.65 -14.42
CA GLU A 483 8.27 11.28 -15.08
C GLU A 483 7.22 10.27 -15.59
N SER A 484 7.55 8.98 -15.55
CA SER A 484 6.68 7.86 -15.90
C SER A 484 7.04 6.61 -15.07
N PRO A 485 6.78 6.62 -13.75
CA PRO A 485 7.23 5.56 -12.84
C PRO A 485 6.67 4.18 -13.18
N THR A 486 7.40 3.13 -12.83
CA THR A 486 6.82 1.77 -12.75
C THR A 486 5.94 1.69 -11.50
N PRO A 487 4.66 1.28 -11.62
CA PRO A 487 3.75 1.16 -10.48
C PRO A 487 4.10 0.01 -9.53
N VAL A 488 3.64 0.15 -8.28
CA VAL A 488 3.89 -0.76 -7.15
C VAL A 488 2.59 -1.49 -6.82
N PHE A 489 2.52 -2.77 -7.16
CA PHE A 489 1.35 -3.62 -6.99
C PHE A 489 1.72 -5.11 -7.07
N SER A 490 0.77 -5.99 -6.72
CA SER A 490 0.88 -7.43 -6.94
C SER A 490 -0.15 -7.87 -7.98
N HIS A 491 0.20 -8.85 -8.81
CA HIS A 491 -0.70 -9.48 -9.77
C HIS A 491 -0.33 -10.94 -10.01
N THR A 492 -1.00 -11.59 -10.97
CA THR A 492 -0.62 -12.91 -11.49
C THR A 492 -0.29 -12.82 -12.99
N MET A 493 0.81 -13.45 -13.41
CA MET A 493 1.23 -13.62 -14.80
C MET A 493 0.59 -14.87 -15.41
N GLN A 494 0.04 -14.72 -16.62
CA GLN A 494 -0.84 -15.71 -17.24
C GLN A 494 -0.28 -16.30 -18.55
N TYR A 495 0.42 -15.48 -19.34
CA TYR A 495 0.98 -15.91 -20.63
C TYR A 495 2.17 -15.05 -21.08
N ALA A 496 2.94 -15.58 -22.02
CA ALA A 496 3.93 -14.82 -22.79
C ALA A 496 3.47 -14.69 -24.25
N ILE A 497 3.97 -13.68 -24.97
CA ILE A 497 3.80 -13.55 -26.42
C ILE A 497 5.18 -13.39 -27.07
N VAL A 498 5.53 -14.33 -27.94
CA VAL A 498 6.74 -14.33 -28.77
C VAL A 498 6.44 -13.62 -30.09
N ASN A 499 7.41 -12.85 -30.60
CA ASN A 499 7.26 -11.93 -31.73
C ASN A 499 6.06 -10.98 -31.54
N PRO A 500 6.02 -10.18 -30.46
CA PRO A 500 4.87 -9.33 -30.16
C PRO A 500 4.75 -8.13 -31.10
N SER A 501 3.55 -7.89 -31.62
CA SER A 501 3.16 -6.55 -32.09
C SER A 501 3.16 -5.60 -30.88
N TRP A 502 3.62 -4.36 -31.10
CA TRP A 502 3.45 -3.27 -30.15
C TRP A 502 2.38 -2.30 -30.66
N PHE A 503 1.36 -2.03 -29.85
CA PHE A 503 0.47 -0.90 -30.08
C PHE A 503 0.92 0.24 -29.18
N VAL A 504 1.22 1.40 -29.77
CA VAL A 504 1.73 2.57 -29.05
C VAL A 504 0.63 3.08 -28.09
N PRO A 505 0.86 3.14 -26.77
CA PRO A 505 -0.14 3.62 -25.81
C PRO A 505 -0.60 5.06 -26.11
N PRO A 506 -1.86 5.43 -25.84
CA PRO A 506 -2.39 6.77 -26.15
C PRO A 506 -1.55 7.94 -25.61
N SER A 507 -0.91 7.75 -24.45
CA SER A 507 0.00 8.73 -23.83
C SER A 507 1.27 8.97 -24.66
N ILE A 508 1.91 7.91 -25.16
CA ILE A 508 3.10 7.97 -26.03
C ILE A 508 2.71 8.43 -27.43
N LEU A 509 1.55 8.00 -27.94
CA LEU A 509 0.99 8.47 -29.20
C LEU A 509 0.82 10.00 -29.19
N LYS A 510 0.15 10.54 -28.16
CA LYS A 510 -0.09 11.98 -28.01
C LYS A 510 1.17 12.80 -27.75
N LYS A 511 2.12 12.29 -26.95
CA LYS A 511 3.34 13.04 -26.56
C LYS A 511 4.48 12.96 -27.57
N GLU A 512 4.65 11.83 -28.26
CA GLU A 512 5.85 11.57 -29.08
C GLU A 512 5.54 11.38 -30.57
N PHE A 513 4.49 10.62 -30.92
CA PHE A 513 4.19 10.31 -32.33
C PHE A 513 3.39 11.40 -33.05
N LEU A 514 2.34 11.97 -32.45
CA LEU A 514 1.55 13.02 -33.11
C LEU A 514 2.40 14.26 -33.46
N PRO A 515 3.30 14.78 -32.58
CA PRO A 515 4.22 15.86 -32.95
C PRO A 515 5.25 15.48 -34.03
N GLY A 516 5.50 14.18 -34.24
CA GLY A 516 6.31 13.67 -35.33
C GLY A 516 5.54 13.65 -36.65
N LEU A 517 4.35 13.03 -36.65
CA LEU A 517 3.46 12.90 -37.80
C LEU A 517 2.98 14.27 -38.33
N ALA A 518 2.74 15.24 -37.45
CA ALA A 518 2.36 16.60 -37.84
C ALA A 518 3.48 17.38 -38.59
N ARG A 519 4.74 16.93 -38.49
CA ARG A 519 5.89 17.50 -39.22
C ARG A 519 6.28 16.68 -40.45
N ASP A 520 6.01 15.39 -40.44
CA ASP A 520 6.39 14.42 -41.48
C ASP A 520 5.33 13.30 -41.51
N PRO A 521 4.41 13.27 -42.49
CA PRO A 521 3.41 12.21 -42.60
C PRO A 521 4.01 10.79 -42.70
N HIS A 522 5.27 10.67 -43.14
CA HIS A 522 5.99 9.40 -43.20
C HIS A 522 6.78 9.07 -41.92
N TYR A 523 6.67 9.88 -40.86
CA TYR A 523 7.44 9.73 -39.60
C TYR A 523 7.34 8.32 -39.01
N ALA A 524 6.14 7.73 -39.02
CA ALA A 524 5.88 6.38 -38.54
C ALA A 524 6.52 5.31 -39.46
N ALA A 525 6.23 5.36 -40.76
CA ALA A 525 6.75 4.41 -41.75
C ALA A 525 8.29 4.39 -41.79
N LYS A 526 8.94 5.56 -41.75
CA LYS A 526 10.41 5.71 -41.68
C LYS A 526 11.04 5.04 -40.44
N ARG A 527 10.25 4.79 -39.40
CA ARG A 527 10.66 4.12 -38.15
C ARG A 527 10.17 2.67 -38.06
N GLY A 528 9.53 2.14 -39.09
CA GLY A 528 8.95 0.80 -39.11
C GLY A 528 7.66 0.69 -38.29
N TYR A 529 6.82 1.73 -38.29
CA TYR A 529 5.49 1.70 -37.68
C TYR A 529 4.40 1.86 -38.75
N GLU A 530 3.35 1.07 -38.60
CA GLU A 530 2.11 1.12 -39.37
C GLU A 530 1.11 2.06 -38.68
N VAL A 531 0.32 2.77 -39.47
CA VAL A 531 -0.84 3.53 -38.99
C VAL A 531 -2.09 2.73 -39.34
N VAL A 532 -2.85 2.31 -38.32
CA VAL A 532 -3.98 1.39 -38.45
C VAL A 532 -5.25 2.09 -37.98
N ARG A 533 -6.30 2.07 -38.79
CA ARG A 533 -7.62 2.62 -38.41
C ARG A 533 -8.58 1.48 -38.06
N ARG A 534 -9.23 1.53 -36.89
CA ARG A 534 -10.19 0.51 -36.42
C ARG A 534 -11.29 1.17 -35.60
N GLY A 535 -12.56 0.97 -35.99
CA GLY A 535 -13.71 1.55 -35.27
C GLY A 535 -13.65 3.08 -35.20
N GLY A 536 -13.36 3.74 -36.32
CA GLY A 536 -13.12 5.20 -36.39
C GLY A 536 -11.72 5.62 -35.89
N ASN A 537 -11.29 5.07 -34.76
CA ASN A 537 -10.05 5.38 -34.04
C ASN A 537 -8.77 5.08 -34.83
N LEU A 538 -7.72 5.86 -34.52
CA LEU A 538 -6.38 5.76 -35.11
C LEU A 538 -5.40 5.14 -34.11
N TYR A 539 -4.68 4.11 -34.54
CA TYR A 539 -3.66 3.42 -33.76
C TYR A 539 -2.33 3.45 -34.51
N VAL A 540 -1.23 3.54 -33.77
CA VAL A 540 0.11 3.32 -34.33
C VAL A 540 0.61 1.96 -33.82
N ARG A 541 0.95 1.07 -34.75
CA ARG A 541 1.41 -0.29 -34.49
C ARG A 541 2.84 -0.45 -34.96
N GLN A 542 3.70 -1.03 -34.14
CA GLN A 542 4.96 -1.61 -34.60
C GLN A 542 4.75 -3.12 -34.83
N PRO A 543 4.98 -3.64 -36.05
CA PRO A 543 4.98 -5.07 -36.31
C PRO A 543 6.17 -5.76 -35.60
N PRO A 544 6.15 -7.10 -35.46
CA PRO A 544 7.28 -7.84 -34.90
C PRO A 544 8.55 -7.70 -35.75
N GLY A 545 9.71 -7.63 -35.10
CA GLY A 545 11.01 -7.53 -35.76
C GLY A 545 12.11 -7.00 -34.84
N GLU A 546 13.36 -6.98 -35.31
CA GLU A 546 14.53 -6.59 -34.49
C GLU A 546 14.46 -5.16 -33.93
N ARG A 547 13.76 -4.25 -34.62
CA ARG A 547 13.58 -2.85 -34.21
C ARG A 547 12.36 -2.63 -33.31
N ASN A 548 11.61 -3.70 -32.97
CA ASN A 548 10.40 -3.60 -32.16
C ASN A 548 10.74 -3.16 -30.72
N ALA A 549 10.03 -2.17 -30.17
CA ALA A 549 10.30 -1.64 -28.84
C ALA A 549 10.12 -2.65 -27.69
N LEU A 550 9.34 -3.72 -27.93
CA LEU A 550 9.12 -4.85 -27.03
C LEU A 550 10.08 -6.03 -27.29
N GLY A 551 11.04 -5.87 -28.22
CA GLY A 551 11.96 -6.93 -28.64
C GLY A 551 11.21 -8.14 -29.18
N HIS A 552 11.67 -9.34 -28.82
CA HIS A 552 11.15 -10.60 -29.34
C HIS A 552 10.15 -11.31 -28.42
N ILE A 553 9.94 -10.84 -27.17
CA ILE A 553 9.01 -11.48 -26.22
C ILE A 553 8.46 -10.48 -25.18
N LYS A 554 7.18 -10.60 -24.85
CA LYS A 554 6.51 -9.91 -23.72
C LYS A 554 5.81 -10.90 -22.79
N PHE A 555 5.70 -10.55 -21.50
CA PHE A 555 5.22 -11.37 -20.41
C PHE A 555 4.03 -10.66 -19.73
N MET A 556 2.86 -11.30 -19.72
CA MET A 556 1.58 -10.64 -19.53
C MET A 556 0.90 -11.04 -18.23
N PHE A 557 0.60 -10.03 -17.42
CA PHE A 557 -0.18 -10.06 -16.19
C PHE A 557 -1.24 -8.94 -16.31
N PRO A 558 -2.37 -9.16 -17.00
CA PRO A 558 -3.30 -8.08 -17.37
C PRO A 558 -3.75 -7.23 -16.16
N ASN A 559 -3.53 -5.91 -16.20
CA ASN A 559 -3.72 -5.01 -15.07
C ASN A 559 -4.12 -3.58 -15.50
N ASP A 560 -4.67 -2.82 -14.55
CA ASP A 560 -5.21 -1.46 -14.75
C ASP A 560 -4.16 -0.42 -15.18
N HIS A 561 -2.87 -0.67 -14.93
CA HIS A 561 -1.77 0.23 -15.34
C HIS A 561 -1.28 -0.03 -16.76
N ALA A 562 -1.82 -1.05 -17.45
CA ALA A 562 -1.35 -1.54 -18.75
C ALA A 562 0.16 -1.87 -18.80
N VAL A 563 0.75 -2.23 -17.66
CA VAL A 563 2.18 -2.54 -17.51
C VAL A 563 2.47 -4.03 -17.74
N TYR A 564 3.62 -4.35 -18.33
CA TYR A 564 4.09 -5.72 -18.56
C TYR A 564 5.62 -5.81 -18.50
N LEU A 565 6.13 -7.04 -18.40
CA LEU A 565 7.56 -7.34 -18.53
C LEU A 565 7.87 -7.64 -20.01
N HIS A 566 9.00 -7.18 -20.57
CA HIS A 566 9.31 -7.43 -21.98
C HIS A 566 10.81 -7.37 -22.35
N ASP A 567 11.14 -7.84 -23.56
CA ASP A 567 12.47 -7.72 -24.18
C ASP A 567 12.70 -6.30 -24.74
N THR A 568 13.94 -5.98 -25.12
CA THR A 568 14.28 -4.68 -25.72
C THR A 568 15.46 -4.77 -26.68
N PRO A 569 15.45 -4.03 -27.80
CA PRO A 569 16.62 -3.87 -28.66
C PRO A 569 17.71 -3.01 -28.00
N GLN A 570 17.36 -2.19 -27.00
CA GLN A 570 18.27 -1.26 -26.32
C GLN A 570 19.12 -1.94 -25.23
N ARG A 571 19.71 -3.11 -25.53
CA ARG A 571 20.37 -3.99 -24.54
C ARG A 571 21.56 -3.36 -23.82
N ALA A 572 22.24 -2.38 -24.43
CA ALA A 572 23.34 -1.65 -23.81
C ALA A 572 22.92 -0.96 -22.48
N LEU A 573 21.65 -0.54 -22.34
CA LEU A 573 21.14 0.14 -21.14
C LEU A 573 21.12 -0.74 -19.88
N PHE A 574 21.23 -2.08 -20.01
CA PHE A 574 21.40 -2.96 -18.84
C PHE A 574 22.79 -2.81 -18.19
N GLY A 575 23.78 -2.24 -18.91
CA GLY A 575 25.10 -1.91 -18.37
C GLY A 575 25.14 -0.63 -17.51
N SER A 576 24.07 0.16 -17.51
CA SER A 576 24.01 1.42 -16.75
C SER A 576 23.78 1.17 -15.25
N GLY A 577 24.39 2.03 -14.41
CA GLY A 577 24.21 2.01 -12.96
C GLY A 577 22.77 2.35 -12.55
N SER A 578 22.28 3.52 -12.98
CA SER A 578 20.84 3.82 -13.00
C SER A 578 20.19 3.20 -14.24
N ARG A 579 19.01 2.59 -14.07
CA ARG A 579 18.23 1.94 -15.15
C ARG A 579 16.77 2.39 -15.19
N ALA A 580 16.49 3.63 -14.76
CA ALA A 580 15.19 4.28 -14.89
C ALA A 580 15.05 4.94 -16.28
N PHE A 581 14.75 4.16 -17.33
CA PHE A 581 14.71 4.64 -18.73
C PHE A 581 13.43 4.35 -19.51
N SER A 582 12.49 3.56 -18.97
CA SER A 582 11.25 3.20 -19.67
C SER A 582 10.09 4.17 -19.39
N HIS A 583 8.96 3.92 -20.05
CA HIS A 583 7.69 4.61 -19.83
C HIS A 583 6.77 3.89 -18.82
N GLY A 584 7.35 3.17 -17.86
CA GLY A 584 6.65 2.46 -16.77
C GLY A 584 6.66 0.92 -16.89
N CYS A 585 6.69 0.38 -18.12
CA CYS A 585 6.88 -1.06 -18.36
C CYS A 585 8.30 -1.54 -17.99
N VAL A 586 8.44 -2.82 -17.63
CA VAL A 586 9.71 -3.36 -17.13
C VAL A 586 10.43 -4.13 -18.23
N ARG A 587 11.61 -3.70 -18.63
CA ARG A 587 12.43 -4.41 -19.64
C ARG A 587 13.34 -5.39 -18.93
N VAL A 588 13.42 -6.65 -19.39
CA VAL A 588 14.14 -7.74 -18.73
C VAL A 588 15.41 -8.11 -19.52
N ASP A 589 16.55 -8.22 -18.84
CA ASP A 589 17.80 -8.71 -19.42
C ASP A 589 17.75 -10.23 -19.63
N LYS A 590 18.43 -10.74 -20.67
CA LYS A 590 18.40 -12.16 -21.11
C LYS A 590 16.97 -12.78 -21.09
N PRO A 591 15.95 -12.14 -21.69
CA PRO A 591 14.54 -12.51 -21.43
C PRO A 591 14.14 -13.88 -21.94
N MET A 592 14.88 -14.47 -22.90
CA MET A 592 14.63 -15.86 -23.33
C MET A 592 15.01 -16.89 -22.25
N ARG A 593 15.99 -16.58 -21.38
CA ARG A 593 16.30 -17.39 -20.19
C ARG A 593 15.22 -17.21 -19.13
N PHE A 594 14.82 -15.97 -18.85
CA PHE A 594 13.69 -15.67 -17.95
C PHE A 594 12.42 -16.43 -18.38
N ALA A 595 12.13 -16.45 -19.69
CA ALA A 595 10.98 -17.16 -20.26
C ALA A 595 10.99 -18.66 -19.95
N GLU A 596 12.15 -19.34 -20.04
CA GLU A 596 12.27 -20.76 -19.67
C GLU A 596 11.89 -21.01 -18.20
N LEU A 597 12.37 -20.17 -17.29
CA LEU A 597 12.11 -20.33 -15.85
C LEU A 597 10.63 -20.12 -15.48
N VAL A 598 9.94 -19.18 -16.14
CA VAL A 598 8.53 -18.84 -15.83
C VAL A 598 7.51 -19.63 -16.64
N LEU A 599 7.86 -20.14 -17.83
CA LEU A 599 6.99 -21.01 -18.64
C LEU A 599 7.14 -22.50 -18.26
N GLY A 600 8.35 -22.92 -17.91
CA GLY A 600 8.66 -24.27 -17.45
C GLY A 600 8.42 -25.39 -18.48
N GLY A 601 8.53 -26.63 -17.99
CA GLY A 601 8.23 -27.85 -18.74
C GLY A 601 8.93 -27.88 -20.11
N ALA A 602 8.14 -27.99 -21.18
CA ALA A 602 8.63 -28.11 -22.55
C ALA A 602 9.03 -26.76 -23.22
N TRP A 603 9.24 -25.67 -22.47
CA TRP A 603 9.54 -24.34 -23.00
C TRP A 603 10.99 -23.88 -22.74
N THR A 604 11.97 -24.62 -23.27
CA THR A 604 13.39 -24.25 -23.17
C THR A 604 13.73 -22.96 -23.92
N GLU A 605 14.76 -22.25 -23.47
CA GLU A 605 15.28 -21.03 -24.10
C GLU A 605 15.60 -21.26 -25.59
N ALA A 606 16.13 -22.44 -25.95
CA ALA A 606 16.40 -22.82 -27.34
C ALA A 606 15.11 -22.94 -28.17
N LYS A 607 14.06 -23.56 -27.63
CA LYS A 607 12.76 -23.69 -28.31
C LYS A 607 12.12 -22.32 -28.52
N ILE A 608 12.14 -21.46 -27.50
CA ILE A 608 11.56 -20.10 -27.59
C ILE A 608 12.33 -19.26 -28.61
N LYS A 609 13.69 -19.33 -28.61
CA LYS A 609 14.51 -18.70 -29.66
C LYS A 609 14.19 -19.21 -31.07
N SER A 610 13.91 -20.50 -31.25
CA SER A 610 13.56 -21.07 -32.57
C SER A 610 12.26 -20.53 -33.18
N MET A 611 11.40 -19.92 -32.34
CA MET A 611 10.15 -19.27 -32.75
C MET A 611 10.36 -17.81 -33.21
N VAL A 612 11.51 -17.19 -32.91
CA VAL A 612 11.78 -15.78 -33.28
C VAL A 612 11.78 -15.59 -34.80
N GLY A 613 11.23 -14.47 -35.27
CA GLY A 613 11.10 -14.16 -36.70
C GLY A 613 9.95 -14.89 -37.42
N ARG A 614 9.30 -15.86 -36.76
CA ARG A 614 8.00 -16.40 -37.18
C ARG A 614 6.89 -15.43 -36.73
N GLY A 615 5.64 -15.67 -37.15
CA GLY A 615 4.51 -14.82 -36.75
C GLY A 615 4.28 -14.76 -35.23
N GLU A 616 3.45 -13.81 -34.78
CA GLU A 616 3.11 -13.63 -33.36
C GLU A 616 2.53 -14.93 -32.74
N ARG A 617 2.96 -15.29 -31.54
CA ARG A 617 2.55 -16.53 -30.85
C ARG A 617 2.38 -16.31 -29.35
N THR A 618 1.17 -16.55 -28.85
CA THR A 618 0.88 -16.64 -27.41
C THR A 618 1.29 -18.01 -26.86
N ILE A 619 1.88 -18.02 -25.67
CA ILE A 619 2.22 -19.21 -24.89
C ILE A 619 1.63 -19.01 -23.49
N ASN A 620 0.60 -19.79 -23.15
CA ASN A 620 -0.01 -19.75 -21.82
C ASN A 620 0.88 -20.46 -20.80
N LEU A 621 0.93 -19.97 -19.57
CA LEU A 621 1.54 -20.67 -18.45
C LEU A 621 0.63 -21.84 -18.05
N GLN A 622 1.21 -22.99 -17.67
CA GLN A 622 0.44 -24.13 -17.16
C GLN A 622 -0.17 -23.85 -15.77
N GLN A 623 0.54 -23.06 -14.97
CA GLN A 623 0.07 -22.52 -13.69
C GLN A 623 0.35 -21.02 -13.69
N PRO A 624 -0.68 -20.16 -13.52
CA PRO A 624 -0.48 -18.72 -13.42
C PRO A 624 0.44 -18.37 -12.24
N LEU A 625 1.44 -17.53 -12.48
CA LEU A 625 2.55 -17.29 -11.56
C LEU A 625 2.43 -15.90 -10.88
N PRO A 626 2.39 -15.80 -9.54
CA PRO A 626 2.35 -14.51 -8.85
C PRO A 626 3.52 -13.60 -9.27
N ILE A 627 3.24 -12.30 -9.39
CA ILE A 627 4.23 -11.27 -9.71
C ILE A 627 4.04 -10.04 -8.84
N HIS A 628 5.12 -9.63 -8.17
CA HIS A 628 5.14 -8.48 -7.25
C HIS A 628 6.07 -7.40 -7.81
N LEU A 629 5.52 -6.23 -8.09
CA LEU A 629 6.28 -5.04 -8.46
C LEU A 629 6.47 -4.19 -7.21
N THR A 630 7.71 -4.13 -6.71
CA THR A 630 8.03 -3.69 -5.35
C THR A 630 9.03 -2.54 -5.33
N TYR A 631 8.98 -1.72 -4.29
CA TYR A 631 9.80 -0.52 -4.16
C TYR A 631 10.60 -0.52 -2.85
N PHE A 632 11.48 -1.50 -2.67
CA PHE A 632 12.35 -1.55 -1.50
C PHE A 632 13.62 -0.72 -1.73
N THR A 633 13.71 0.40 -1.00
CA THR A 633 14.91 1.26 -0.94
C THR A 633 15.87 0.82 0.16
N THR A 634 15.36 0.09 1.17
CA THR A 634 16.15 -0.47 2.26
C THR A 634 15.77 -1.93 2.48
N ALA A 635 16.79 -2.78 2.51
CA ALA A 635 16.71 -4.21 2.82
C ALA A 635 17.83 -4.62 3.79
N VAL A 636 17.79 -5.85 4.29
CA VAL A 636 18.88 -6.44 5.08
C VAL A 636 19.36 -7.68 4.33
N ASP A 637 20.68 -7.85 4.21
CA ASP A 637 21.29 -9.03 3.59
C ASP A 637 21.51 -10.17 4.60
N ASP A 638 21.94 -11.33 4.10
CA ASP A 638 22.17 -12.54 4.89
C ASP A 638 23.27 -12.37 5.96
N SER A 639 24.08 -11.30 5.89
CA SER A 639 25.07 -10.95 6.91
C SER A 639 24.52 -10.04 8.01
N GLY A 640 23.24 -9.66 7.95
CA GLY A 640 22.61 -8.69 8.85
C GLY A 640 23.00 -7.24 8.56
N LYS A 641 23.63 -6.97 7.41
CA LYS A 641 24.02 -5.62 6.98
C LYS A 641 22.86 -4.94 6.25
N LEU A 642 22.71 -3.64 6.48
CA LEU A 642 21.68 -2.82 5.87
C LEU A 642 22.10 -2.44 4.43
N LEU A 643 21.26 -2.78 3.47
CA LEU A 643 21.42 -2.47 2.04
C LEU A 643 20.49 -1.31 1.65
N ALA A 644 21.07 -0.17 1.28
CA ALA A 644 20.34 0.97 0.73
C ALA A 644 20.30 0.97 -0.82
N ARG A 645 19.34 1.70 -1.39
CA ARG A 645 19.15 2.03 -2.81
C ARG A 645 18.56 3.44 -2.92
N ASP A 646 18.68 4.07 -4.07
CA ASP A 646 18.18 5.43 -4.30
C ASP A 646 16.64 5.50 -4.30
N ASP A 647 16.05 6.53 -3.69
CA ASP A 647 14.61 6.84 -3.78
C ASP A 647 14.28 7.52 -5.13
N ILE A 648 14.46 6.79 -6.23
CA ILE A 648 14.38 7.27 -7.62
C ILE A 648 13.04 7.92 -8.00
N TYR A 649 11.95 7.62 -7.27
CA TYR A 649 10.61 8.20 -7.46
C TYR A 649 10.19 9.14 -6.32
N GLY A 650 11.03 9.41 -5.32
CA GLY A 650 10.68 10.29 -4.21
C GLY A 650 9.53 9.75 -3.34
N TYR A 651 9.39 8.43 -3.20
CA TYR A 651 8.37 7.77 -2.39
C TYR A 651 8.76 7.71 -0.92
N ASP A 652 10.03 7.49 -0.57
CA ASP A 652 10.50 7.49 0.82
C ASP A 652 10.23 8.84 1.48
N ARG A 653 10.61 9.93 0.80
CA ARG A 653 10.36 11.29 1.30
C ARG A 653 8.87 11.56 1.57
N ARG A 654 7.98 11.04 0.71
CA ARG A 654 6.52 11.17 0.87
C ARG A 654 5.98 10.28 1.99
N MET A 655 6.47 9.05 2.12
CA MET A 655 6.09 8.14 3.19
C MET A 655 6.56 8.65 4.55
N LYS A 656 7.81 9.09 4.69
CA LYS A 656 8.33 9.68 5.95
C LYS A 656 7.48 10.88 6.38
N ALA A 657 7.02 11.72 5.44
CA ALA A 657 6.14 12.84 5.76
C ALA A 657 4.73 12.39 6.18
N ALA A 658 4.14 11.40 5.52
CA ALA A 658 2.82 10.87 5.86
C ALA A 658 2.81 10.03 7.17
N LEU A 659 3.95 9.44 7.55
CA LEU A 659 4.17 8.69 8.78
C LEU A 659 4.66 9.57 9.96
N GLY A 660 4.79 10.88 9.78
CA GLY A 660 5.29 11.80 10.83
C GLY A 660 6.80 11.72 11.11
N LEU A 661 7.55 10.90 10.37
CA LEU A 661 8.98 10.67 10.52
C LEU A 661 9.84 11.86 10.06
N THR A 662 9.36 12.68 9.11
CA THR A 662 9.98 13.99 8.86
C THR A 662 9.48 15.02 9.87
N ARG A 663 10.36 15.54 10.74
CA ARG A 663 10.03 16.75 11.51
C ARG A 663 10.05 18.00 10.64
N ARG A 664 9.13 18.92 10.96
CA ARG A 664 9.02 20.27 10.39
C ARG A 664 10.09 21.19 10.97
#